data_AF-A0AAI8K5Y9-F1
#
_entry.id   AF-A0AAI8K5Y9-F1
#
_cell.length_a   1.000
_cell.length_b   1.000
_cell.length_c   1.000
_cell.angle_alpha   90.00
_cell.angle_beta   90.00
_cell.angle_gamma   90.00
#
_symmetry.space_group_name_H-M   'P 1'
#
loop_
_entity.id
_entity.type
_entity.pdbx_description
1 polymer ?
#
loop_
_entity_poly.entity_id
_entity_poly.type
_entity_poly.pdbx_seq_one_letter_code
_entity_poly.pdbx_strand_id
1 'polypeptide(L)'
;MNPLKLSSDCARSSRGGSRLSPLALCVAFSLCTSAYAADGQPIELSATSIEDSALPSADATGQLGYTVESTRSSTGLDLTPRQTPQSVTTITRQQMDDRDVHSIEQALETAPGISVSKMEVGGRTDFRARGYTITNWKLDGLQFPGGSDFSGSGNALNLDLYERIDIVRGANGLLGGTGDPSATVNLIRKAPTRTFGGSAYATYGSWDKRRLGADLNVPLSEDGRLRSRFVVTQQDANSFRDNESQRARAALANFEFDLDDATTLGAGYQYEYNKVVGGGWGANIPIWYGDGSKTHLPRSSNVVPSWSFGEYVTRTTFGSLQHRFDNDWTLDLKGAQSTTDALNHRGLAKVNSSGRGVYGGYWDQDGSGAVLNGLHSSSDTTQQSAQIDLSGPFQLLGRTHQAMVGYNDSRTVAWSPEYTCTLTSANRVSAPALGCQFRANNGFPLSNWLNGVDSDYNMLASQTGRHSKTTTRLQGMYAATRLSITDPLSVILGARVTDYSSTTRSVGGVRSNQQNNGIVTPYLGAVYDLNDTYSLYASYTDIFNPQTQETASGSKVEPIRGQSYETGLKAAWFDGRLNASAAYFRTKQENKAVTDGDLLTPTGATAYKAGSGQETDGIDLELAGALTENWNVYGGYTYLHFRRLDSDGRSDPSHLFKASTTYRLSGPLDRLTLGAGVTAQTNIRALSTPAGQPTNGVSRSATDVNWSGYAIWNAMAKYQVTDDTSVSLNADNLFDKRYYTRYGFYAGAIYGDPRSLSLTVSTNF
;
A
#
# COMPACT_ATOMS: atom_id res chain seq x y z
N MET A 1 -61.59 28.29 13.83
CA MET A 1 -62.07 28.12 15.22
C MET A 1 -60.87 27.75 16.09
N ASN A 2 -60.87 28.20 17.34
CA ASN A 2 -59.86 27.92 18.38
C ASN A 2 -60.64 27.82 19.70
N PRO A 3 -60.26 26.98 20.69
CA PRO A 3 -59.43 27.48 21.81
C PRO A 3 -58.36 26.45 22.27
N LEU A 4 -57.21 26.75 22.91
CA LEU A 4 -56.65 27.88 23.69
C LEU A 4 -57.19 28.13 25.12
N LYS A 5 -56.25 28.24 26.08
CA LYS A 5 -56.32 28.93 27.40
C LYS A 5 -57.16 28.24 28.51
N LEU A 6 -56.96 28.47 29.82
CA LEU A 6 -56.03 29.36 30.57
C LEU A 6 -55.85 28.89 32.04
N SER A 7 -54.75 29.31 32.72
CA SER A 7 -54.56 29.47 34.19
C SER A 7 -54.69 28.22 35.11
N SER A 8 -53.94 28.08 36.20
CA SER A 8 -52.77 28.81 36.78
C SER A 8 -51.96 27.78 37.63
N ASP A 9 -51.15 28.00 38.68
CA ASP A 9 -50.71 29.09 39.58
C ASP A 9 -49.36 28.57 40.22
N CYS A 10 -48.54 29.25 41.05
CA CYS A 10 -48.63 30.53 41.74
C CYS A 10 -47.24 31.22 41.92
N ALA A 11 -46.96 31.76 43.12
CA ALA A 11 -45.97 32.80 43.39
C ALA A 11 -44.64 32.38 44.06
N ARG A 12 -43.57 33.07 43.64
CA ARG A 12 -42.48 33.68 44.45
C ARG A 12 -41.32 32.86 45.08
N SER A 13 -40.11 33.34 44.73
CA SER A 13 -39.05 33.79 45.67
C SER A 13 -37.95 32.83 46.18
N SER A 14 -36.83 32.73 45.46
CA SER A 14 -35.57 33.47 45.76
C SER A 14 -34.25 32.70 45.52
N ARG A 15 -33.17 33.47 45.24
CA ARG A 15 -31.71 33.19 45.40
C ARG A 15 -31.15 31.84 44.94
N GLY A 16 -30.21 31.87 43.98
CA GLY A 16 -29.08 30.94 43.98
C GLY A 16 -28.45 30.55 42.63
N GLY A 17 -27.29 31.14 42.32
CA GLY A 17 -26.19 30.48 41.59
C GLY A 17 -26.45 29.79 40.25
N SER A 18 -26.43 30.55 39.15
CA SER A 18 -26.18 29.99 37.81
C SER A 18 -24.72 29.52 37.69
N ARG A 19 -24.49 28.21 37.62
CA ARG A 19 -23.23 27.62 37.14
C ARG A 19 -23.39 27.17 35.70
N LEU A 20 -22.77 27.89 34.77
CA LEU A 20 -22.51 27.42 33.41
C LEU A 20 -21.01 27.13 33.27
N SER A 21 -20.68 26.04 32.57
CA SER A 21 -19.32 25.50 32.44
C SER A 21 -18.48 26.22 31.36
N PRO A 22 -17.14 26.18 31.46
CA PRO A 22 -16.28 27.06 30.67
C PRO A 22 -15.99 26.53 29.26
N LEU A 23 -16.09 27.40 28.25
CA LEU A 23 -15.51 27.16 26.91
C LEU A 23 -15.12 28.45 26.14
N ALA A 24 -14.91 29.57 26.84
CA ALA A 24 -14.76 30.90 26.21
C ALA A 24 -13.82 31.85 26.98
N LEU A 25 -12.59 31.42 27.31
CA LEU A 25 -11.67 32.25 28.11
C LEU A 25 -10.16 32.08 27.80
N CYS A 26 -9.76 32.05 26.52
CA CYS A 26 -8.33 31.99 26.12
C CYS A 26 -7.96 32.92 24.92
N VAL A 27 -8.68 34.02 24.68
CA VAL A 27 -8.49 34.88 23.48
C VAL A 27 -8.35 36.38 23.82
N ALA A 28 -8.07 36.75 25.09
CA ALA A 28 -8.07 38.16 25.51
C ALA A 28 -7.13 38.48 26.69
N PHE A 29 -5.81 38.28 26.53
CA PHE A 29 -4.81 38.82 27.46
C PHE A 29 -3.41 39.00 26.83
N SER A 30 -3.28 39.92 25.87
CA SER A 30 -1.97 40.25 25.25
C SER A 30 -1.94 41.63 24.54
N LEU A 31 -2.34 42.71 25.23
CA LEU A 31 -2.16 44.09 24.77
C LEU A 31 -1.79 45.00 25.95
N CYS A 32 -0.94 46.01 25.69
CA CYS A 32 -0.29 46.93 26.65
C CYS A 32 0.70 46.24 27.62
N THR A 33 1.97 46.66 27.78
CA THR A 33 2.82 47.70 27.15
C THR A 33 4.24 47.09 26.94
N SER A 34 5.30 47.72 26.42
CA SER A 34 5.69 49.13 26.23
C SER A 34 6.61 49.28 25.01
N ALA A 35 6.69 50.48 24.43
CA ALA A 35 7.70 50.78 23.41
C ALA A 35 9.06 51.11 24.04
N TYR A 36 10.14 50.53 23.49
CA TYR A 36 11.50 51.07 23.57
C TYR A 36 11.99 51.32 22.14
N ALA A 37 12.54 52.51 21.90
CA ALA A 37 13.33 52.76 20.70
C ALA A 37 14.74 52.21 20.91
N ALA A 38 15.30 51.58 19.89
CA ALA A 38 16.70 51.20 19.81
C ALA A 38 17.28 51.80 18.52
N ASP A 39 18.52 52.27 18.59
CA ASP A 39 19.16 53.00 17.49
C ASP A 39 19.40 52.15 16.24
N GLY A 40 19.48 52.82 15.10
CA GLY A 40 19.72 52.18 13.81
C GLY A 40 21.08 51.49 13.76
N GLN A 41 21.07 50.20 13.46
CA GLN A 41 22.16 49.49 12.80
C GLN A 41 21.71 49.10 11.39
N PRO A 42 22.62 49.01 10.40
CA PRO A 42 22.25 48.57 9.06
C PRO A 42 21.68 47.15 9.12
N ILE A 43 20.61 46.91 8.36
CA ILE A 43 20.04 45.58 8.20
C ILE A 43 20.99 44.77 7.31
N GLU A 44 21.86 43.97 7.92
CA GLU A 44 22.45 42.84 7.20
C GLU A 44 21.35 41.81 6.95
N LEU A 45 20.96 41.68 5.67
CA LEU A 45 20.10 40.59 5.23
C LEU A 45 20.88 39.28 5.43
N SER A 46 20.39 38.43 6.34
CA SER A 46 20.90 37.07 6.48
C SER A 46 20.84 36.38 5.11
N ALA A 47 21.93 35.73 4.71
CA ALA A 47 22.03 35.13 3.39
C ALA A 47 20.90 34.11 3.18
N THR A 48 20.04 34.35 2.19
CA THR A 48 19.05 33.36 1.75
C THR A 48 19.79 32.11 1.29
N SER A 49 19.69 31.03 2.07
CA SER A 49 20.16 29.71 1.62
C SER A 49 19.31 29.29 0.43
N ILE A 50 19.87 29.42 -0.77
CA ILE A 50 19.36 28.75 -1.97
C ILE A 50 20.05 27.40 -1.97
N GLU A 51 19.39 26.39 -1.43
CA GLU A 51 19.92 25.03 -1.35
C GLU A 51 19.98 24.44 -2.78
N ASP A 52 21.22 24.26 -3.25
CA ASP A 52 21.51 23.89 -4.63
C ASP A 52 20.93 22.52 -4.95
N SER A 53 19.92 22.50 -5.83
CA SER A 53 19.17 21.30 -6.19
C SER A 53 19.89 20.46 -7.27
N ALA A 54 21.20 20.66 -7.47
CA ALA A 54 22.01 19.95 -8.45
C ALA A 54 22.99 18.95 -7.79
N LEU A 55 22.80 17.66 -8.13
CA LEU A 55 23.72 16.53 -7.84
C LEU A 55 23.95 16.23 -6.34
N PRO A 56 23.27 15.23 -5.74
CA PRO A 56 23.46 14.91 -4.33
C PRO A 56 24.87 14.37 -4.06
N SER A 57 25.60 15.04 -3.16
CA SER A 57 26.95 14.64 -2.76
C SER A 57 26.93 13.72 -1.54
N ALA A 58 27.78 12.69 -1.56
CA ALA A 58 27.94 11.64 -0.54
C ALA A 58 26.68 10.79 -0.21
N ASP A 59 25.61 11.37 0.32
CA ASP A 59 24.34 10.69 0.64
C ASP A 59 23.36 10.73 -0.55
N ALA A 60 23.72 10.02 -1.62
CA ALA A 60 23.09 10.04 -2.95
C ALA A 60 21.61 9.54 -3.04
N THR A 61 20.88 9.51 -1.92
CA THR A 61 19.50 8.96 -1.83
C THR A 61 18.49 9.90 -1.15
N GLY A 62 18.93 11.00 -0.51
CA GLY A 62 18.05 11.93 0.23
C GLY A 62 17.45 11.33 1.50
N GLN A 63 18.08 10.31 2.09
CA GLN A 63 17.58 9.57 3.27
C GLN A 63 18.38 9.95 4.52
N LEU A 64 17.71 10.56 5.50
CA LEU A 64 18.27 10.91 6.80
C LEU A 64 18.00 9.77 7.79
N GLY A 65 18.61 8.61 7.53
CA GLY A 65 18.45 7.37 8.32
C GLY A 65 17.03 6.80 8.26
N TYR A 66 16.18 7.16 9.22
CA TYR A 66 14.78 6.70 9.31
C TYR A 66 13.75 7.74 8.79
N THR A 67 14.20 8.85 8.19
CA THR A 67 13.33 9.81 7.48
C THR A 67 13.95 10.21 6.13
N VAL A 68 13.27 11.05 5.35
CA VAL A 68 13.82 11.67 4.13
C VAL A 68 13.90 13.18 4.30
N GLU A 69 14.83 13.78 3.58
CA GLU A 69 15.00 15.22 3.44
C GLU A 69 13.82 15.83 2.67
N SER A 70 13.51 15.28 1.48
CA SER A 70 12.41 15.73 0.62
C SER A 70 11.72 14.57 -0.12
N THR A 71 10.54 14.84 -0.70
CA THR A 71 9.94 13.96 -1.71
C THR A 71 8.97 14.70 -2.65
N ARG A 72 9.02 14.31 -3.93
CA ARG A 72 8.07 14.76 -4.97
C ARG A 72 6.77 13.96 -5.00
N SER A 73 6.65 12.87 -4.23
CA SER A 73 5.57 11.86 -4.34
C SER A 73 4.14 12.39 -4.05
N SER A 74 3.99 13.57 -3.45
CA SER A 74 2.68 14.20 -3.15
C SER A 74 2.24 15.21 -4.23
N THR A 75 3.09 16.16 -4.61
CA THR A 75 2.72 17.31 -5.46
C THR A 75 3.52 17.46 -6.76
N GLY A 76 4.59 16.68 -6.94
CA GLY A 76 5.56 16.82 -8.03
C GLY A 76 6.61 17.91 -7.79
N LEU A 77 6.35 18.83 -6.87
CA LEU A 77 7.33 19.77 -6.32
C LEU A 77 8.24 19.05 -5.33
N ASP A 78 9.52 19.39 -5.29
CA ASP A 78 10.42 18.90 -4.23
C ASP A 78 10.15 19.66 -2.94
N LEU A 79 9.68 18.95 -1.92
CA LEU A 79 9.22 19.50 -0.65
C LEU A 79 9.66 18.61 0.51
N THR A 80 10.05 19.22 1.63
CA THR A 80 10.35 18.47 2.86
C THR A 80 9.08 17.87 3.46
N PRO A 81 9.18 16.81 4.30
CA PRO A 81 8.03 16.25 5.01
C PRO A 81 7.18 17.30 5.74
N ARG A 82 7.81 18.36 6.24
CA ARG A 82 7.18 19.51 6.91
C ARG A 82 6.47 20.47 5.94
N GLN A 83 7.06 20.75 4.78
CA GLN A 83 6.50 21.66 3.76
C GLN A 83 5.34 21.05 2.94
N THR A 84 5.19 19.72 2.94
CA THR A 84 4.11 19.03 2.22
C THR A 84 2.79 19.06 3.02
N PRO A 85 1.68 19.66 2.51
CA PRO A 85 0.40 19.73 3.24
C PRO A 85 -0.45 18.44 3.12
N GLN A 86 0.19 17.27 3.17
CA GLN A 86 -0.46 15.95 3.23
C GLN A 86 0.29 15.00 4.16
N SER A 87 -0.39 13.97 4.65
CA SER A 87 0.20 12.83 5.34
C SER A 87 1.04 11.99 4.38
N VAL A 88 2.37 12.08 4.53
CA VAL A 88 3.35 11.34 3.73
C VAL A 88 4.28 10.58 4.66
N THR A 89 4.48 9.30 4.37
CA THR A 89 5.26 8.37 5.17
C THR A 89 6.24 7.64 4.26
N THR A 90 7.52 7.62 4.63
CA THR A 90 8.55 6.89 3.87
C THR A 90 9.11 5.73 4.68
N ILE A 91 9.33 4.60 4.02
CA ILE A 91 10.15 3.49 4.51
C ILE A 91 11.50 3.59 3.80
N THR A 92 12.58 3.80 4.56
CA THR A 92 13.93 3.99 4.03
C THR A 92 14.67 2.66 3.86
N ARG A 93 15.77 2.66 3.08
CA ARG A 93 16.68 1.50 2.92
C ARG A 93 17.11 0.93 4.27
N GLN A 94 17.60 1.79 5.16
CA GLN A 94 18.03 1.39 6.50
C GLN A 94 16.89 0.78 7.33
N GLN A 95 15.66 1.31 7.25
CA GLN A 95 14.50 0.69 7.93
C GLN A 95 14.20 -0.71 7.38
N MET A 96 14.38 -0.96 6.08
CA MET A 96 14.17 -2.28 5.50
C MET A 96 15.25 -3.27 5.93
N ASP A 97 16.51 -2.83 5.95
CA ASP A 97 17.68 -3.65 6.29
C ASP A 97 17.74 -4.00 7.78
N ASP A 98 17.55 -3.01 8.67
CA ASP A 98 17.49 -3.26 10.13
C ASP A 98 16.30 -4.17 10.52
N ARG A 99 15.31 -4.36 9.64
CA ARG A 99 14.07 -5.12 9.91
C ARG A 99 13.88 -6.42 9.10
N ASP A 100 14.84 -6.87 8.28
CA ASP A 100 14.71 -8.10 7.44
C ASP A 100 13.49 -8.06 6.48
N VAL A 101 13.18 -6.85 5.96
CA VAL A 101 12.02 -6.56 5.10
C VAL A 101 12.40 -6.63 3.61
N HIS A 102 11.81 -7.58 2.89
CA HIS A 102 12.16 -7.89 1.50
C HIS A 102 10.97 -7.95 0.53
N SER A 103 9.73 -7.93 1.01
CA SER A 103 8.53 -7.90 0.16
C SER A 103 7.65 -6.69 0.46
N ILE A 104 6.90 -6.24 -0.56
CA ILE A 104 5.95 -5.13 -0.41
C ILE A 104 4.89 -5.41 0.68
N GLU A 105 4.57 -6.68 0.92
CA GLU A 105 3.73 -7.11 2.03
C GLU A 105 4.36 -6.79 3.40
N GLN A 106 5.62 -7.20 3.63
CA GLN A 106 6.32 -6.91 4.90
C GLN A 106 6.48 -5.40 5.14
N ALA A 107 6.78 -4.62 4.09
CA ALA A 107 6.87 -3.17 4.20
C ALA A 107 5.53 -2.54 4.63
N LEU A 108 4.43 -2.87 3.96
CA LEU A 108 3.11 -2.30 4.27
C LEU A 108 2.49 -2.87 5.57
N GLU A 109 2.84 -4.10 5.98
CA GLU A 109 2.54 -4.61 7.32
C GLU A 109 3.21 -3.77 8.42
N THR A 110 4.31 -3.07 8.13
CA THR A 110 5.04 -2.23 9.11
C THR A 110 4.80 -0.72 9.00
N ALA A 111 4.30 -0.22 7.86
CA ALA A 111 3.94 1.19 7.64
C ALA A 111 2.76 1.69 8.53
N PRO A 112 2.89 2.78 9.31
CA PRO A 112 1.77 3.36 10.04
C PRO A 112 0.65 3.85 9.10
N GLY A 113 -0.59 3.90 9.61
CA GLY A 113 -1.79 4.20 8.80
C GLY A 113 -2.22 3.13 7.81
N ILE A 114 -1.42 2.07 7.58
CA ILE A 114 -1.72 0.99 6.64
C ILE A 114 -2.22 -0.26 7.37
N SER A 115 -3.42 -0.74 7.02
CA SER A 115 -3.94 -2.05 7.42
C SER A 115 -3.71 -3.06 6.29
N VAL A 116 -3.53 -4.34 6.65
CA VAL A 116 -3.18 -5.41 5.71
C VAL A 116 -4.03 -6.64 5.99
N SER A 117 -4.60 -7.26 4.96
CA SER A 117 -5.44 -8.44 5.11
C SER A 117 -5.23 -9.44 3.97
N LYS A 118 -4.66 -10.61 4.29
CA LYS A 118 -4.37 -11.67 3.31
C LYS A 118 -5.68 -12.31 2.83
N MET A 119 -5.86 -12.46 1.52
CA MET A 119 -7.04 -13.14 0.95
C MET A 119 -6.86 -14.66 0.92
N GLU A 120 -5.63 -15.12 0.74
CA GLU A 120 -5.20 -16.52 0.86
C GLU A 120 -3.73 -16.65 1.27
N VAL A 121 -3.32 -17.86 1.62
CA VAL A 121 -1.91 -18.25 1.79
C VAL A 121 -1.21 -18.23 0.44
N GLY A 122 -0.04 -17.57 0.37
CA GLY A 122 0.81 -17.54 -0.83
C GLY A 122 0.16 -16.90 -2.07
N GLY A 123 -0.74 -15.93 -1.89
CA GLY A 123 -1.52 -15.30 -2.96
C GLY A 123 -1.77 -13.81 -2.73
N ARG A 124 -3.02 -13.36 -2.85
CA ARG A 124 -3.36 -11.93 -2.88
C ARG A 124 -3.49 -11.35 -1.47
N THR A 125 -3.08 -10.10 -1.29
CA THR A 125 -3.14 -9.37 -0.01
C THR A 125 -3.71 -7.96 -0.20
N ASP A 126 -4.82 -7.66 0.48
CA ASP A 126 -5.47 -6.35 0.45
C ASP A 126 -4.74 -5.37 1.38
N PHE A 127 -4.24 -4.28 0.80
CA PHE A 127 -3.58 -3.18 1.52
C PHE A 127 -4.56 -2.02 1.62
N ARG A 128 -4.73 -1.44 2.81
CA ARG A 128 -5.77 -0.43 3.06
C ARG A 128 -5.21 0.77 3.81
N ALA A 129 -5.70 1.97 3.47
CA ALA A 129 -5.41 3.21 4.19
C ALA A 129 -6.72 3.97 4.42
N ARG A 130 -6.88 4.54 5.62
CA ARG A 130 -8.08 5.33 6.03
C ARG A 130 -9.41 4.60 5.82
N GLY A 131 -9.37 3.27 5.80
CA GLY A 131 -10.51 2.37 5.58
C GLY A 131 -10.76 1.95 4.13
N TYR A 132 -9.98 2.42 3.15
CA TYR A 132 -10.16 2.15 1.72
C TYR A 132 -8.97 1.34 1.16
N THR A 133 -9.20 0.48 0.15
CA THR A 133 -8.13 -0.30 -0.52
C THR A 133 -7.18 0.61 -1.31
N ILE A 134 -5.88 0.30 -1.26
CA ILE A 134 -4.80 0.97 -1.99
C ILE A 134 -4.79 0.42 -3.43
N THR A 135 -5.39 1.18 -4.33
CA THR A 135 -5.46 0.89 -5.77
C THR A 135 -4.40 1.64 -6.58
N ASN A 136 -3.67 2.56 -5.95
CA ASN A 136 -2.78 3.50 -6.64
C ASN A 136 -1.29 3.16 -6.39
N TRP A 137 -0.62 2.64 -7.41
CA TRP A 137 0.74 2.11 -7.33
C TRP A 137 1.64 2.74 -8.38
N LYS A 138 2.82 3.19 -7.93
CA LYS A 138 3.84 3.84 -8.76
C LYS A 138 5.21 3.20 -8.57
N LEU A 139 6.04 3.34 -9.59
CA LEU A 139 7.42 2.91 -9.61
C LEU A 139 8.24 4.01 -10.31
N ASP A 140 9.15 4.66 -9.58
CA ASP A 140 9.85 5.90 -9.98
C ASP A 140 8.89 7.02 -10.44
N GLY A 141 7.71 7.10 -9.83
CA GLY A 141 6.63 8.02 -10.20
C GLY A 141 5.72 7.54 -11.34
N LEU A 142 6.19 6.63 -12.20
CA LEU A 142 5.41 6.07 -13.31
C LEU A 142 4.30 5.13 -12.82
N GLN A 143 3.20 5.05 -13.55
CA GLN A 143 2.08 4.15 -13.22
C GLN A 143 2.49 2.67 -13.35
N PHE A 144 2.30 1.90 -12.28
CA PHE A 144 2.61 0.47 -12.24
C PHE A 144 1.40 -0.35 -11.73
N PRO A 145 1.11 -1.56 -12.25
CA PRO A 145 0.09 -2.46 -11.71
C PRO A 145 0.58 -3.20 -10.45
N GLY A 146 0.97 -2.44 -9.42
CA GLY A 146 1.54 -2.95 -8.17
C GLY A 146 0.56 -3.65 -7.22
N GLY A 147 -0.70 -3.82 -7.64
CA GLY A 147 -1.68 -4.62 -6.91
C GLY A 147 -1.28 -6.09 -6.81
N SER A 148 -1.75 -6.73 -5.75
CA SER A 148 -1.45 -8.13 -5.40
C SER A 148 -2.42 -9.14 -6.02
N ASP A 149 -3.24 -8.77 -7.02
CA ASP A 149 -4.35 -9.62 -7.50
C ASP A 149 -3.89 -10.86 -8.30
N PHE A 150 -4.81 -11.60 -8.94
CA PHE A 150 -4.46 -12.82 -9.67
C PHE A 150 -3.53 -12.58 -10.88
N SER A 151 -3.49 -11.36 -11.42
CA SER A 151 -2.50 -10.87 -12.39
C SER A 151 -1.31 -10.14 -11.77
N GLY A 152 -1.28 -10.07 -10.43
CA GLY A 152 -0.57 -9.05 -9.66
C GLY A 152 0.93 -9.03 -9.86
N SER A 153 1.41 -7.98 -10.53
CA SER A 153 2.84 -7.64 -10.57
C SER A 153 3.37 -7.30 -9.18
N GLY A 154 2.49 -6.82 -8.28
CA GLY A 154 2.80 -6.63 -6.86
C GLY A 154 3.30 -7.90 -6.15
N ASN A 155 2.90 -9.09 -6.62
CA ASN A 155 3.32 -10.37 -6.05
C ASN A 155 4.73 -10.78 -6.49
N ALA A 156 5.32 -10.16 -7.52
CA ALA A 156 6.70 -10.38 -7.93
C ALA A 156 7.71 -9.45 -7.22
N LEU A 157 7.25 -8.29 -6.72
CA LEU A 157 8.10 -7.21 -6.21
C LEU A 157 9.07 -7.66 -5.11
N ASN A 158 10.36 -7.39 -5.31
CA ASN A 158 11.43 -7.70 -4.36
C ASN A 158 12.13 -6.41 -3.91
N LEU A 159 11.99 -6.06 -2.63
CA LEU A 159 12.41 -4.76 -2.09
C LEU A 159 13.93 -4.53 -2.08
N ASP A 160 14.74 -5.55 -2.35
CA ASP A 160 16.19 -5.40 -2.47
C ASP A 160 16.62 -4.59 -3.70
N LEU A 161 15.75 -4.45 -4.72
CA LEU A 161 15.99 -3.61 -5.90
C LEU A 161 15.69 -2.11 -5.66
N TYR A 162 15.11 -1.77 -4.50
CA TYR A 162 14.54 -0.45 -4.23
C TYR A 162 15.28 0.25 -3.09
N GLU A 163 15.34 1.58 -3.19
CA GLU A 163 16.04 2.45 -2.25
C GLU A 163 15.08 2.91 -1.15
N ARG A 164 13.82 3.25 -1.50
CA ARG A 164 12.77 3.57 -0.53
C ARG A 164 11.36 3.30 -1.06
N ILE A 165 10.37 3.37 -0.18
CA ILE A 165 8.95 3.38 -0.52
C ILE A 165 8.32 4.64 0.09
N ASP A 166 7.76 5.51 -0.75
CA ASP A 166 6.97 6.67 -0.32
C ASP A 166 5.48 6.32 -0.34
N ILE A 167 4.74 6.69 0.71
CA ILE A 167 3.32 6.40 0.90
C ILE A 167 2.59 7.73 1.20
N VAL A 168 1.76 8.18 0.27
CA VAL A 168 0.95 9.41 0.42
C VAL A 168 -0.48 9.03 0.76
N ARG A 169 -0.94 9.29 1.99
CA ARG A 169 -2.30 8.92 2.45
C ARG A 169 -3.35 9.96 2.07
N GLY A 170 -4.59 9.50 1.89
CA GLY A 170 -5.72 10.31 1.40
C GLY A 170 -5.91 10.20 -0.10
N ALA A 171 -6.48 11.23 -0.72
CA ALA A 171 -6.68 11.30 -2.17
C ALA A 171 -5.45 11.94 -2.86
N ASN A 172 -4.86 11.24 -3.83
CA ASN A 172 -3.78 11.75 -4.67
C ASN A 172 -4.15 11.64 -6.17
N GLY A 173 -5.23 12.31 -6.58
CA GLY A 173 -5.57 12.39 -8.00
C GLY A 173 -4.53 13.16 -8.82
N LEU A 174 -3.94 14.22 -8.23
CA LEU A 174 -2.98 15.13 -8.88
C LEU A 174 -1.85 14.40 -9.62
N LEU A 175 -1.17 13.46 -8.94
CA LEU A 175 -0.12 12.63 -9.55
C LEU A 175 -0.58 11.20 -9.84
N GLY A 176 -1.54 10.68 -9.07
CA GLY A 176 -1.97 9.27 -9.11
C GLY A 176 -3.06 8.94 -10.13
N GLY A 177 -3.77 9.93 -10.69
CA GLY A 177 -4.82 9.67 -11.68
C GLY A 177 -6.09 9.05 -11.08
N THR A 178 -6.32 7.75 -11.30
CA THR A 178 -7.55 7.06 -10.86
C THR A 178 -7.33 6.19 -9.61
N GLY A 179 -8.33 6.14 -8.74
CA GLY A 179 -8.32 5.30 -7.55
C GLY A 179 -9.30 5.75 -6.47
N ASP A 180 -9.13 5.19 -5.27
CA ASP A 180 -9.89 5.51 -4.06
C ASP A 180 -9.14 6.51 -3.16
N PRO A 181 -9.80 7.18 -2.20
CA PRO A 181 -9.16 8.12 -1.26
C PRO A 181 -8.39 7.40 -0.14
N SER A 182 -7.59 6.39 -0.51
CA SER A 182 -6.81 5.52 0.37
C SER A 182 -5.38 6.05 0.56
N ALA A 183 -4.50 5.69 -0.38
CA ALA A 183 -3.12 6.14 -0.49
C ALA A 183 -2.55 5.84 -1.89
N THR A 184 -1.48 6.55 -2.26
CA THR A 184 -0.55 6.15 -3.33
C THR A 184 0.70 5.57 -2.71
N VAL A 185 1.13 4.40 -3.20
CA VAL A 185 2.42 3.78 -2.86
C VAL A 185 3.37 3.92 -4.05
N ASN A 186 4.52 4.58 -3.85
CA ASN A 186 5.53 4.85 -4.86
C ASN A 186 6.87 4.20 -4.46
N LEU A 187 7.28 3.15 -5.19
CA LEU A 187 8.57 2.51 -4.98
C LEU A 187 9.65 3.25 -5.78
N ILE A 188 10.78 3.57 -5.13
CA ILE A 188 11.92 4.25 -5.77
C ILE A 188 13.04 3.23 -5.98
N ARG A 189 13.50 3.06 -7.23
CA ARG A 189 14.60 2.16 -7.58
C ARG A 189 15.94 2.58 -6.97
N LYS A 190 16.85 1.63 -6.86
CA LYS A 190 18.28 1.88 -6.65
C LYS A 190 18.91 2.54 -7.89
N ALA A 191 19.51 3.71 -7.70
CA ALA A 191 20.21 4.49 -8.73
C ALA A 191 21.74 4.36 -8.63
N PRO A 192 22.51 4.56 -9.71
CA PRO A 192 23.98 4.51 -9.70
C PRO A 192 24.65 5.77 -9.12
N THR A 193 25.60 5.59 -8.20
CA THR A 193 26.41 6.69 -7.63
C THR A 193 27.72 6.88 -8.39
N ARG A 194 28.47 7.96 -8.09
CA ARG A 194 29.80 8.26 -8.69
C ARG A 194 30.96 7.46 -8.09
N THR A 195 30.78 6.84 -6.92
CA THR A 195 31.82 6.06 -6.22
C THR A 195 31.70 4.57 -6.52
N PHE A 196 32.82 3.86 -6.64
CA PHE A 196 32.78 2.41 -6.52
C PHE A 196 32.35 2.03 -5.09
N GLY A 197 31.56 0.97 -4.97
CA GLY A 197 31.24 0.35 -3.69
C GLY A 197 30.12 -0.68 -3.85
N GLY A 198 29.96 -1.54 -2.85
CA GLY A 198 28.93 -2.57 -2.89
C GLY A 198 28.62 -3.18 -1.53
N SER A 199 27.71 -4.14 -1.55
CA SER A 199 27.44 -5.02 -0.42
C SER A 199 27.10 -6.43 -0.90
N ALA A 200 27.41 -7.42 -0.07
CA ALA A 200 27.00 -8.80 -0.26
C ALA A 200 26.50 -9.38 1.07
N TYR A 201 25.39 -10.12 1.04
CA TYR A 201 24.77 -10.66 2.23
C TYR A 201 24.34 -12.13 2.08
N ALA A 202 24.30 -12.83 3.21
CA ALA A 202 23.78 -14.19 3.34
C ALA A 202 22.92 -14.32 4.61
N THR A 203 21.69 -14.82 4.46
CA THR A 203 20.74 -15.03 5.56
C THR A 203 20.39 -16.49 5.71
N TYR A 204 20.41 -17.01 6.94
CA TYR A 204 19.76 -18.28 7.30
C TYR A 204 18.73 -18.05 8.41
N GLY A 205 17.58 -18.72 8.36
CA GLY A 205 16.51 -18.51 9.34
C GLY A 205 15.50 -19.66 9.44
N SER A 206 14.44 -19.42 10.23
CA SER A 206 13.35 -20.37 10.46
C SER A 206 12.79 -20.96 9.16
N TRP A 207 12.40 -22.24 9.23
CA TRP A 207 11.84 -23.01 8.10
C TRP A 207 12.77 -23.01 6.88
N ASP A 208 14.08 -23.16 7.13
CA ASP A 208 15.12 -23.18 6.10
C ASP A 208 15.15 -21.95 5.18
N LYS A 209 14.67 -20.77 5.64
CA LYS A 209 14.85 -19.49 4.94
C LYS A 209 16.34 -19.32 4.63
N ARG A 210 16.68 -19.28 3.35
CA ARG A 210 18.01 -18.99 2.81
C ARG A 210 17.88 -17.82 1.86
N ARG A 211 18.57 -16.70 2.14
CA ARG A 211 18.75 -15.60 1.18
C ARG A 211 20.22 -15.44 0.85
N LEU A 212 20.51 -15.07 -0.39
CA LEU A 212 21.78 -14.54 -0.85
C LEU A 212 21.50 -13.30 -1.70
N GLY A 213 22.33 -12.26 -1.56
CA GLY A 213 22.22 -11.07 -2.39
C GLY A 213 23.52 -10.31 -2.53
N ALA A 214 23.63 -9.55 -3.62
CA ALA A 214 24.69 -8.58 -3.85
C ALA A 214 24.12 -7.32 -4.52
N ASP A 215 24.66 -6.15 -4.15
CA ASP A 215 24.41 -4.83 -4.72
C ASP A 215 25.78 -4.20 -5.01
N LEU A 216 26.03 -3.81 -6.25
CA LEU A 216 27.34 -3.37 -6.73
C LEU A 216 27.20 -2.11 -7.57
N ASN A 217 27.77 -1.00 -7.11
CA ASN A 217 27.90 0.23 -7.86
C ASN A 217 29.29 0.32 -8.52
N VAL A 218 29.31 0.53 -9.83
CA VAL A 218 30.54 0.61 -10.63
C VAL A 218 30.50 1.87 -11.50
N PRO A 219 31.39 2.86 -11.28
CA PRO A 219 31.69 3.87 -12.30
C PRO A 219 32.40 3.19 -13.47
N LEU A 220 31.90 3.41 -14.69
CA LEU A 220 32.37 2.76 -15.92
C LEU A 220 33.27 3.66 -16.77
N SER A 221 33.50 4.90 -16.35
CA SER A 221 34.46 5.84 -16.94
C SER A 221 35.30 6.51 -15.86
N GLU A 222 36.54 6.89 -16.20
CA GLU A 222 37.51 7.49 -15.26
C GLU A 222 37.05 8.85 -14.70
N ASP A 223 36.22 9.56 -15.46
CA ASP A 223 35.59 10.84 -15.08
C ASP A 223 34.29 10.65 -14.26
N GLY A 224 33.85 9.41 -14.01
CA GLY A 224 32.62 9.10 -13.28
C GLY A 224 31.32 9.49 -13.99
N ARG A 225 31.37 9.87 -15.27
CA ARG A 225 30.20 10.33 -16.04
C ARG A 225 29.33 9.18 -16.54
N LEU A 226 29.90 8.02 -16.83
CA LEU A 226 29.16 6.78 -17.07
C LEU A 226 29.15 5.94 -15.78
N ARG A 227 27.97 5.65 -15.25
CA ARG A 227 27.73 5.04 -13.95
C ARG A 227 26.82 3.82 -14.08
N SER A 228 27.01 2.81 -13.25
CA SER A 228 26.17 1.61 -13.26
C SER A 228 25.94 1.02 -11.87
N ARG A 229 24.78 0.41 -11.66
CA ARG A 229 24.45 -0.33 -10.44
C ARG A 229 23.78 -1.65 -10.78
N PHE A 230 24.33 -2.73 -10.24
CA PHE A 230 23.88 -4.10 -10.44
C PHE A 230 23.41 -4.69 -9.11
N VAL A 231 22.19 -5.21 -9.06
CA VAL A 231 21.66 -5.91 -7.90
C VAL A 231 21.24 -7.30 -8.34
N VAL A 232 21.58 -8.34 -7.56
CA VAL A 232 21.13 -9.72 -7.80
C VAL A 232 20.80 -10.40 -6.46
N THR A 233 19.65 -11.08 -6.38
CA THR A 233 19.20 -11.74 -5.14
C THR A 233 18.45 -13.05 -5.41
N GLN A 234 18.56 -13.99 -4.47
CA GLN A 234 17.78 -15.23 -4.45
C GLN A 234 17.34 -15.56 -3.02
N GLN A 235 16.09 -16.02 -2.89
CA GLN A 235 15.55 -16.64 -1.69
C GLN A 235 14.97 -18.02 -2.02
N ASP A 236 15.26 -19.00 -1.19
CA ASP A 236 14.51 -20.25 -1.07
C ASP A 236 14.11 -20.41 0.41
N ALA A 237 12.85 -20.72 0.71
CA ALA A 237 12.35 -20.88 2.08
C ALA A 237 11.18 -21.89 2.13
N ASN A 238 11.08 -22.68 3.20
CA ASN A 238 9.83 -23.34 3.57
C ASN A 238 9.00 -22.41 4.47
N SER A 239 7.83 -22.87 4.90
CA SER A 239 6.94 -22.16 5.82
C SER A 239 6.79 -22.90 7.15
N PHE A 240 6.16 -22.23 8.12
CA PHE A 240 5.55 -22.91 9.27
C PHE A 240 4.26 -23.66 8.89
N ARG A 241 3.71 -23.41 7.70
CA ARG A 241 2.57 -24.11 7.14
C ARG A 241 3.00 -25.34 6.36
N ASP A 242 2.30 -26.45 6.57
CA ASP A 242 2.59 -27.72 5.93
C ASP A 242 2.46 -27.60 4.40
N ASN A 243 3.38 -28.22 3.66
CA ASN A 243 3.47 -28.17 2.20
C ASN A 243 3.66 -26.77 1.55
N GLU A 244 3.83 -25.68 2.33
CA GLU A 244 4.11 -24.33 1.79
C GLU A 244 5.62 -24.06 1.67
N SER A 245 6.05 -23.55 0.52
CA SER A 245 7.42 -23.05 0.29
C SER A 245 7.45 -21.92 -0.74
N GLN A 246 8.39 -21.00 -0.59
CA GLN A 246 8.60 -19.85 -1.47
C GLN A 246 9.97 -19.89 -2.14
N ARG A 247 10.01 -19.52 -3.43
CA ARG A 247 11.22 -19.20 -4.17
C ARG A 247 11.09 -17.82 -4.78
N ALA A 248 12.02 -16.92 -4.49
CA ALA A 248 12.05 -15.59 -5.07
C ALA A 248 13.44 -15.29 -5.66
N ARG A 249 13.49 -14.54 -6.75
CA ARG A 249 14.73 -14.06 -7.38
C ARG A 249 14.51 -12.66 -7.93
N ALA A 250 15.51 -11.81 -7.86
CA ALA A 250 15.46 -10.52 -8.53
C ALA A 250 16.82 -10.10 -9.06
N ALA A 251 16.79 -9.28 -10.12
CA ALA A 251 17.97 -8.63 -10.67
C ALA A 251 17.63 -7.22 -11.16
N LEU A 252 18.59 -6.30 -11.02
CA LEU A 252 18.56 -4.96 -11.58
C LEU A 252 19.90 -4.69 -12.27
N ALA A 253 19.86 -4.09 -13.45
CA ALA A 253 20.99 -3.42 -14.08
C ALA A 253 20.52 -2.01 -14.46
N ASN A 254 21.06 -1.00 -13.79
CA ASN A 254 20.72 0.41 -14.00
C ASN A 254 21.99 1.17 -14.44
N PHE A 255 21.87 2.04 -15.42
CA PHE A 255 22.96 2.82 -16.00
C PHE A 255 22.56 4.28 -16.12
N GLU A 256 23.49 5.19 -15.81
CA GLU A 256 23.33 6.63 -16.02
C GLU A 256 24.56 7.19 -16.74
N PHE A 257 24.34 8.12 -17.67
CA PHE A 257 25.38 8.78 -18.44
C PHE A 257 25.17 10.30 -18.46
N ASP A 258 26.10 11.02 -17.85
CA ASP A 258 26.12 12.49 -17.80
C ASP A 258 26.64 13.02 -19.15
N LEU A 259 25.73 13.42 -20.06
CA LEU A 259 26.02 13.91 -21.42
C LEU A 259 26.79 15.23 -21.40
N ASP A 260 26.46 16.09 -20.45
CA ASP A 260 27.12 17.33 -20.03
C ASP A 260 26.81 17.56 -18.53
N ASP A 261 27.31 18.64 -17.93
CA ASP A 261 27.11 18.92 -16.50
C ASP A 261 25.66 19.28 -16.11
N ALA A 262 24.77 19.43 -17.11
CA ALA A 262 23.36 19.76 -16.94
C ALA A 262 22.43 18.58 -17.27
N THR A 263 22.92 17.54 -17.97
CA THR A 263 22.09 16.55 -18.66
C THR A 263 22.53 15.11 -18.38
N THR A 264 21.66 14.31 -17.77
CA THR A 264 21.91 12.88 -17.49
C THR A 264 20.88 11.99 -18.20
N LEU A 265 21.36 11.01 -18.96
CA LEU A 265 20.55 9.97 -19.62
C LEU A 265 20.59 8.69 -18.78
N GLY A 266 19.43 8.19 -18.36
CA GLY A 266 19.29 6.91 -17.65
C GLY A 266 18.73 5.79 -18.52
N ALA A 267 19.19 4.56 -18.33
CA ALA A 267 18.66 3.36 -18.98
C ALA A 267 18.86 2.12 -18.11
N GLY A 268 17.88 1.22 -18.06
CA GLY A 268 18.01 0.01 -17.24
C GLY A 268 16.99 -1.09 -17.49
N TYR A 269 17.23 -2.20 -16.81
CA TYR A 269 16.41 -3.41 -16.86
C TYR A 269 16.30 -4.03 -15.47
N GLN A 270 15.09 -4.42 -15.08
CA GLN A 270 14.83 -5.21 -13.88
C GLN A 270 14.09 -6.52 -14.22
N TYR A 271 14.40 -7.56 -13.45
CA TYR A 271 13.76 -8.87 -13.49
C TYR A 271 13.35 -9.25 -12.07
N GLU A 272 12.10 -9.67 -11.88
CA GLU A 272 11.53 -10.03 -10.58
C GLU A 272 10.72 -11.33 -10.73
N TYR A 273 10.99 -12.31 -9.87
CA TYR A 273 10.38 -13.64 -9.90
C TYR A 273 9.96 -14.04 -8.48
N ASN A 274 8.73 -14.52 -8.34
CA ASN A 274 8.24 -15.12 -7.10
C ASN A 274 7.34 -16.33 -7.41
N LYS A 275 7.61 -17.47 -6.77
CA LYS A 275 6.76 -18.66 -6.79
C LYS A 275 6.49 -19.14 -5.37
N VAL A 276 5.21 -19.29 -5.03
CA VAL A 276 4.78 -19.91 -3.77
C VAL A 276 4.06 -21.22 -4.07
N VAL A 277 4.66 -22.33 -3.65
CA VAL A 277 4.08 -23.67 -3.64
C VAL A 277 3.31 -23.84 -2.33
N GLY A 278 2.21 -24.59 -2.36
CA GLY A 278 1.32 -24.80 -1.21
C GLY A 278 0.41 -23.61 -0.86
N GLY A 279 0.46 -22.52 -1.63
CA GLY A 279 -0.51 -21.42 -1.52
C GLY A 279 -1.83 -21.74 -2.22
N GLY A 280 -2.97 -21.38 -1.61
CA GLY A 280 -4.32 -21.79 -2.02
C GLY A 280 -5.16 -20.70 -2.71
N TRP A 281 -6.48 -20.71 -2.45
CA TRP A 281 -7.42 -19.64 -2.85
C TRP A 281 -8.50 -19.47 -1.77
N GLY A 282 -8.69 -18.27 -1.24
CA GLY A 282 -9.40 -18.06 0.02
C GLY A 282 -8.64 -18.56 1.26
N ALA A 283 -9.28 -18.43 2.43
CA ALA A 283 -8.74 -18.86 3.71
C ALA A 283 -8.44 -20.37 3.78
N ASN A 284 -7.32 -20.75 4.40
CA ASN A 284 -6.76 -22.12 4.38
C ASN A 284 -7.27 -23.06 5.48
N ILE A 285 -7.96 -22.51 6.49
CA ILE A 285 -8.58 -23.28 7.58
C ILE A 285 -10.02 -22.81 7.83
N PRO A 286 -10.99 -23.72 8.06
CA PRO A 286 -12.34 -23.33 8.45
C PRO A 286 -12.39 -22.89 9.93
N ILE A 287 -13.28 -21.96 10.27
CA ILE A 287 -13.53 -21.51 11.65
C ILE A 287 -14.36 -22.54 12.44
N TRP A 288 -15.20 -23.30 11.73
CA TRP A 288 -16.10 -24.30 12.32
C TRP A 288 -15.93 -25.68 11.67
N TYR A 289 -16.12 -26.74 12.46
CA TYR A 289 -16.37 -28.09 11.94
C TYR A 289 -17.82 -28.20 11.41
N GLY A 290 -18.16 -29.29 10.71
CA GLY A 290 -19.49 -29.49 10.11
C GLY A 290 -20.67 -29.52 11.09
N ASP A 291 -20.41 -29.88 12.36
CA ASP A 291 -21.38 -29.81 13.47
C ASP A 291 -21.66 -28.37 13.97
N GLY A 292 -20.86 -27.39 13.55
CA GLY A 292 -20.94 -26.00 14.01
C GLY A 292 -20.11 -25.70 15.25
N SER A 293 -19.35 -26.65 15.80
CA SER A 293 -18.33 -26.39 16.82
C SER A 293 -17.13 -25.64 16.22
N LYS A 294 -16.32 -24.96 17.04
CA LYS A 294 -15.15 -24.21 16.56
C LYS A 294 -13.95 -25.13 16.32
N THR A 295 -13.15 -24.82 15.30
CA THR A 295 -11.91 -25.53 15.04
C THR A 295 -10.77 -25.11 15.97
N HIS A 296 -9.88 -26.05 16.28
CA HIS A 296 -8.70 -25.82 17.11
C HIS A 296 -7.40 -26.29 16.44
N LEU A 297 -7.38 -26.27 15.11
CA LEU A 297 -6.28 -26.73 14.25
C LEU A 297 -4.92 -26.09 14.59
N PRO A 298 -3.79 -26.82 14.45
CA PRO A 298 -2.44 -26.26 14.50
C PRO A 298 -2.23 -25.03 13.59
N ARG A 299 -1.20 -24.23 13.89
CA ARG A 299 -0.80 -23.13 13.01
C ARG A 299 -0.30 -23.60 11.64
N SER A 300 0.24 -24.81 11.57
CA SER A 300 0.80 -25.37 10.33
C SER A 300 -0.27 -25.83 9.34
N SER A 301 -1.50 -26.10 9.79
CA SER A 301 -2.53 -26.79 9.00
C SER A 301 -2.83 -26.11 7.68
N ASN A 302 -2.49 -26.79 6.58
CA ASN A 302 -2.64 -26.31 5.22
C ASN A 302 -2.94 -27.50 4.30
N VAL A 303 -4.23 -27.78 4.09
CA VAL A 303 -4.70 -28.97 3.38
C VAL A 303 -4.76 -28.68 1.88
N VAL A 304 -3.58 -28.73 1.25
CA VAL A 304 -3.33 -28.40 -0.16
C VAL A 304 -2.65 -29.57 -0.87
N PRO A 305 -2.90 -29.79 -2.18
CA PRO A 305 -2.15 -30.76 -2.96
C PRO A 305 -0.77 -30.20 -3.33
N SER A 306 0.19 -31.09 -3.55
CA SER A 306 1.60 -30.76 -3.86
C SER A 306 1.78 -30.00 -5.18
N TRP A 307 0.83 -30.08 -6.11
CA TRP A 307 0.80 -29.28 -7.35
C TRP A 307 0.29 -27.86 -7.16
N SER A 308 -0.20 -27.46 -5.98
CA SER A 308 -0.75 -26.12 -5.77
C SER A 308 0.34 -25.05 -5.79
N PHE A 309 0.27 -24.09 -6.71
CA PHE A 309 1.19 -22.94 -6.72
C PHE A 309 0.61 -21.66 -7.33
N GLY A 310 1.21 -20.53 -6.97
CA GLY A 310 1.20 -19.30 -7.76
C GLY A 310 2.62 -18.92 -8.17
N GLU A 311 2.79 -18.43 -9.39
CA GLU A 311 4.07 -18.05 -9.99
C GLU A 311 3.89 -16.73 -10.75
N TYR A 312 4.76 -15.77 -10.46
CA TYR A 312 4.68 -14.38 -10.95
C TYR A 312 6.07 -13.98 -11.45
N VAL A 313 6.14 -13.49 -12.70
CA VAL A 313 7.40 -13.06 -13.34
C VAL A 313 7.22 -11.69 -13.96
N THR A 314 7.84 -10.66 -13.39
CA THR A 314 7.83 -9.29 -13.90
C THR A 314 9.19 -8.94 -14.52
N ARG A 315 9.16 -8.21 -15.63
CA ARG A 315 10.34 -7.76 -16.38
C ARG A 315 10.10 -6.33 -16.82
N THR A 316 10.96 -5.39 -16.45
CA THR A 316 10.80 -3.97 -16.82
C THR A 316 12.04 -3.42 -17.48
N THR A 317 11.92 -2.95 -18.71
CA THR A 317 12.89 -2.03 -19.32
C THR A 317 12.45 -0.61 -19.02
N PHE A 318 13.38 0.25 -18.63
CA PHE A 318 13.12 1.66 -18.33
C PHE A 318 14.25 2.57 -18.82
N GLY A 319 13.96 3.86 -18.89
CA GLY A 319 14.94 4.91 -19.16
C GLY A 319 14.41 6.29 -18.81
N SER A 320 15.33 7.25 -18.71
CA SER A 320 15.06 8.62 -18.33
C SER A 320 16.00 9.60 -19.03
N LEU A 321 15.60 10.87 -19.09
CA LEU A 321 16.47 11.99 -19.42
C LEU A 321 16.15 13.14 -18.46
N GLN A 322 17.12 13.54 -17.66
CA GLN A 322 17.05 14.74 -16.83
C GLN A 322 17.91 15.84 -17.46
N HIS A 323 17.41 17.06 -17.48
CA HIS A 323 18.16 18.24 -17.93
C HIS A 323 17.86 19.45 -17.04
N ARG A 324 18.89 20.16 -16.58
CA ARG A 324 18.78 21.44 -15.85
C ARG A 324 19.12 22.62 -16.77
N PHE A 325 18.21 23.58 -16.86
CA PHE A 325 18.40 24.83 -17.58
C PHE A 325 19.09 25.89 -16.71
N ASP A 326 19.73 26.89 -17.32
CA ASP A 326 20.47 27.99 -16.65
C ASP A 326 19.65 28.86 -15.67
N ASN A 327 18.33 28.67 -15.62
CA ASN A 327 17.39 29.37 -14.74
C ASN A 327 16.82 28.47 -13.63
N ASP A 328 17.51 27.37 -13.32
CA ASP A 328 17.17 26.36 -12.32
C ASP A 328 15.82 25.64 -12.53
N TRP A 329 15.32 25.66 -13.77
CA TRP A 329 14.28 24.74 -14.20
C TRP A 329 14.89 23.39 -14.57
N THR A 330 14.18 22.32 -14.23
CA THR A 330 14.53 20.94 -14.55
C THR A 330 13.46 20.30 -15.41
N LEU A 331 13.87 19.71 -16.53
CA LEU A 331 13.09 18.76 -17.32
C LEU A 331 13.41 17.33 -16.85
N ASP A 332 12.38 16.52 -16.66
CA ASP A 332 12.46 15.11 -16.28
C ASP A 332 11.56 14.30 -17.22
N LEU A 333 12.18 13.54 -18.13
CA LEU A 333 11.53 12.61 -19.04
C LEU A 333 11.72 11.19 -18.50
N LYS A 334 10.64 10.42 -18.35
CA LYS A 334 10.69 9.02 -17.87
C LYS A 334 9.85 8.10 -18.73
N GLY A 335 10.34 6.90 -19.00
CA GLY A 335 9.63 5.86 -19.73
C GLY A 335 9.93 4.46 -19.19
N ALA A 336 8.90 3.63 -19.10
CA ALA A 336 9.05 2.22 -18.75
C ALA A 336 8.05 1.32 -19.48
N GLN A 337 8.49 0.10 -19.80
CA GLN A 337 7.64 -0.99 -20.24
C GLN A 337 7.88 -2.20 -19.34
N SER A 338 6.84 -2.61 -18.60
CA SER A 338 6.83 -3.82 -17.79
C SER A 338 6.00 -4.91 -18.48
N THR A 339 6.49 -6.14 -18.54
CA THR A 339 5.66 -7.32 -18.76
C THR A 339 5.58 -8.15 -17.48
N THR A 340 4.39 -8.65 -17.18
CA THR A 340 4.14 -9.57 -16.06
C THR A 340 3.41 -10.79 -16.56
N ASP A 341 4.01 -11.95 -16.36
CA ASP A 341 3.40 -13.26 -16.57
C ASP A 341 2.93 -13.76 -15.20
N ALA A 342 1.64 -14.00 -15.02
CA ALA A 342 1.09 -14.54 -13.77
C ALA A 342 0.39 -15.87 -14.03
N LEU A 343 0.76 -16.92 -13.29
CA LEU A 343 0.24 -18.27 -13.40
C LEU A 343 -0.25 -18.76 -12.04
N ASN A 344 -1.55 -19.04 -11.94
CA ASN A 344 -2.18 -19.58 -10.75
C ASN A 344 -2.69 -20.99 -11.06
N HIS A 345 -2.22 -21.98 -10.30
CA HIS A 345 -2.67 -23.36 -10.39
C HIS A 345 -2.90 -23.87 -8.96
N ARG A 346 -4.01 -23.43 -8.36
CA ARG A 346 -4.28 -23.49 -6.92
C ARG A 346 -5.20 -24.66 -6.60
N GLY A 347 -4.87 -25.41 -5.55
CA GLY A 347 -5.73 -26.41 -4.91
C GLY A 347 -5.78 -26.17 -3.40
N LEU A 348 -6.94 -26.34 -2.78
CA LEU A 348 -7.12 -26.16 -1.33
C LEU A 348 -8.41 -26.82 -0.85
N ALA A 349 -8.36 -27.59 0.24
CA ALA A 349 -9.58 -28.03 0.92
C ALA A 349 -10.16 -26.86 1.74
N LYS A 350 -11.42 -26.48 1.48
CA LYS A 350 -12.08 -25.38 2.19
C LYS A 350 -13.60 -25.39 2.05
N VAL A 351 -14.25 -24.63 2.91
CA VAL A 351 -15.64 -24.22 2.74
C VAL A 351 -15.80 -23.36 1.48
N ASN A 352 -16.78 -23.69 0.65
CA ASN A 352 -17.10 -22.92 -0.56
C ASN A 352 -18.56 -23.17 -0.98
N SER A 353 -19.05 -22.47 -2.00
CA SER A 353 -20.43 -22.65 -2.45
C SER A 353 -20.66 -24.05 -3.00
N SER A 354 -21.69 -24.71 -2.47
CA SER A 354 -22.28 -25.94 -3.00
C SER A 354 -23.47 -25.65 -3.94
N GLY A 355 -23.61 -24.40 -4.39
CA GLY A 355 -24.67 -23.93 -5.30
C GLY A 355 -25.91 -23.38 -4.58
N ARG A 356 -26.73 -22.59 -5.30
CA ARG A 356 -28.02 -22.03 -4.84
C ARG A 356 -27.96 -21.31 -3.48
N GLY A 357 -26.90 -20.55 -3.22
CA GLY A 357 -26.69 -19.82 -1.95
C GLY A 357 -26.29 -20.71 -0.77
N VAL A 358 -26.10 -22.01 -0.98
CA VAL A 358 -25.59 -22.94 0.03
C VAL A 358 -24.06 -23.00 -0.04
N TYR A 359 -23.43 -23.17 1.12
CA TYR A 359 -22.00 -23.36 1.31
C TYR A 359 -21.78 -24.65 2.08
N GLY A 360 -20.77 -25.43 1.67
CA GLY A 360 -20.43 -26.74 2.23
C GLY A 360 -18.93 -27.00 2.08
N GLY A 361 -18.49 -28.22 2.42
CA GLY A 361 -17.06 -28.54 2.53
C GLY A 361 -16.44 -28.10 3.86
N TYR A 362 -17.28 -27.97 4.90
CA TYR A 362 -16.81 -27.89 6.29
C TYR A 362 -16.16 -29.22 6.66
N TRP A 363 -15.09 -29.15 7.45
CA TRP A 363 -14.34 -30.35 7.82
C TRP A 363 -15.04 -31.01 9.01
N ASP A 364 -15.07 -32.34 9.07
CA ASP A 364 -15.61 -33.08 10.20
C ASP A 364 -14.48 -33.66 11.06
N GLN A 365 -14.74 -33.84 12.36
CA GLN A 365 -13.71 -34.16 13.36
C GLN A 365 -13.11 -35.58 13.19
N ASP A 366 -13.77 -36.44 12.43
CA ASP A 366 -13.33 -37.80 12.08
C ASP A 366 -12.36 -37.85 10.89
N GLY A 367 -12.13 -36.72 10.21
CA GLY A 367 -11.35 -36.62 8.98
C GLY A 367 -12.18 -36.46 7.70
N SER A 368 -13.52 -36.52 7.78
CA SER A 368 -14.41 -36.39 6.62
C SER A 368 -14.89 -34.95 6.38
N GLY A 369 -15.95 -34.75 5.59
CA GLY A 369 -16.59 -33.47 5.29
C GLY A 369 -15.84 -32.52 4.34
N ALA A 370 -14.51 -32.47 4.44
CA ALA A 370 -13.65 -31.56 3.69
C ALA A 370 -13.70 -31.82 2.17
N VAL A 371 -13.77 -30.75 1.37
CA VAL A 371 -13.79 -30.83 -0.11
C VAL A 371 -12.62 -30.05 -0.72
N LEU A 372 -11.83 -30.71 -1.57
CA LEU A 372 -10.82 -30.08 -2.40
C LEU A 372 -11.46 -29.14 -3.42
N ASN A 373 -11.10 -27.87 -3.33
CA ASN A 373 -11.42 -26.83 -4.30
C ASN A 373 -10.20 -26.64 -5.22
N GLY A 374 -10.43 -26.10 -6.41
CA GLY A 374 -9.37 -25.83 -7.40
C GLY A 374 -9.62 -24.56 -8.20
N LEU A 375 -8.56 -23.85 -8.57
CA LEU A 375 -8.61 -22.66 -9.42
C LEU A 375 -7.39 -22.65 -10.36
N HIS A 376 -7.64 -22.54 -11.65
CA HIS A 376 -6.60 -22.26 -12.63
C HIS A 376 -6.89 -20.96 -13.39
N SER A 377 -5.86 -20.12 -13.54
CA SER A 377 -5.90 -18.93 -14.39
C SER A 377 -4.48 -18.45 -14.69
N SER A 378 -4.25 -17.96 -15.91
CA SER A 378 -3.08 -17.15 -16.22
C SER A 378 -3.47 -15.79 -16.76
N SER A 379 -2.55 -14.84 -16.69
CA SER A 379 -2.69 -13.54 -17.36
C SER A 379 -1.34 -12.99 -17.77
N ASP A 380 -1.28 -12.45 -18.98
CA ASP A 380 -0.08 -11.88 -19.58
C ASP A 380 -0.32 -10.37 -19.73
N THR A 381 0.35 -9.56 -18.91
CA THR A 381 0.08 -8.13 -18.78
C THR A 381 1.27 -7.30 -19.24
N THR A 382 1.06 -6.42 -20.21
CA THR A 382 2.03 -5.37 -20.59
C THR A 382 1.56 -4.03 -20.04
N GLN A 383 2.35 -3.41 -19.17
CA GLN A 383 2.22 -2.01 -18.77
C GLN A 383 3.23 -1.18 -19.56
N GLN A 384 2.76 -0.13 -20.24
CA GLN A 384 3.60 0.91 -20.82
C GLN A 384 3.29 2.23 -20.08
N SER A 385 4.29 2.99 -19.69
CA SER A 385 4.11 4.28 -19.02
C SER A 385 5.19 5.27 -19.41
N ALA A 386 4.79 6.51 -19.66
CA ALA A 386 5.67 7.61 -19.99
C ALA A 386 5.22 8.87 -19.23
N GLN A 387 6.19 9.69 -18.82
CA GLN A 387 5.99 10.90 -18.03
C GLN A 387 6.97 11.98 -18.49
N ILE A 388 6.49 13.22 -18.46
CA ILE A 388 7.22 14.45 -18.76
C ILE A 388 6.88 15.41 -17.63
N ASP A 389 7.85 15.81 -16.83
CA ASP A 389 7.71 16.88 -15.83
C ASP A 389 8.69 18.01 -16.13
N LEU A 390 8.23 19.25 -15.94
CA LEU A 390 9.02 20.46 -16.05
C LEU A 390 8.75 21.31 -14.81
N SER A 391 9.77 21.50 -13.97
CA SER A 391 9.64 22.15 -12.65
C SER A 391 10.77 23.14 -12.37
N GLY A 392 10.49 24.22 -11.66
CA GLY A 392 11.51 25.22 -11.30
C GLY A 392 10.98 26.44 -10.55
N PRO A 393 11.86 27.39 -10.22
CA PRO A 393 11.51 28.62 -9.53
C PRO A 393 10.91 29.68 -10.47
N PHE A 394 10.07 30.57 -9.94
CA PHE A 394 9.66 31.78 -10.64
C PHE A 394 9.44 32.96 -9.68
N GLN A 395 9.61 34.17 -10.18
CA GLN A 395 9.43 35.40 -9.41
C GLN A 395 8.06 36.03 -9.69
N LEU A 396 7.30 36.37 -8.65
CA LEU A 396 6.04 37.11 -8.74
C LEU A 396 5.87 37.98 -7.49
N LEU A 397 5.32 39.21 -7.66
CA LEU A 397 5.09 40.17 -6.56
C LEU A 397 6.31 40.40 -5.63
N GLY A 398 7.52 40.29 -6.17
CA GLY A 398 8.78 40.48 -5.43
C GLY A 398 9.24 39.26 -4.61
N ARG A 399 8.56 38.12 -4.69
CA ARG A 399 8.90 36.88 -3.97
C ARG A 399 9.15 35.72 -4.94
N THR A 400 9.90 34.73 -4.47
CA THR A 400 10.20 33.50 -5.23
C THR A 400 9.23 32.40 -4.87
N HIS A 401 8.73 31.71 -5.88
CA HIS A 401 7.74 30.64 -5.80
C HIS A 401 8.23 29.43 -6.61
N GLN A 402 7.61 28.27 -6.43
CA GLN A 402 7.92 27.06 -7.22
C GLN A 402 6.73 26.70 -8.11
N ALA A 403 6.99 26.20 -9.31
CA ALA A 403 5.98 25.62 -10.21
C ALA A 403 6.45 24.29 -10.78
N MET A 404 5.49 23.44 -11.12
CA MET A 404 5.67 22.27 -11.98
C MET A 404 4.50 22.16 -12.96
N VAL A 405 4.79 21.74 -14.19
CA VAL A 405 3.81 21.31 -15.19
C VAL A 405 4.24 19.96 -15.73
N GLY A 406 3.29 19.05 -15.95
CA GLY A 406 3.60 17.68 -16.34
C GLY A 406 2.50 16.99 -17.12
N TYR A 407 2.90 15.91 -17.77
CA TYR A 407 2.05 15.02 -18.56
C TYR A 407 2.45 13.57 -18.33
N ASN A 408 1.46 12.69 -18.21
CA ASN A 408 1.71 11.25 -18.30
C ASN A 408 0.69 10.52 -19.18
N ASP A 409 1.20 9.51 -19.89
CA ASP A 409 0.43 8.49 -20.60
C ASP A 409 0.76 7.13 -20.01
N SER A 410 -0.27 6.32 -19.77
CA SER A 410 -0.09 4.96 -19.28
C SER A 410 -1.11 4.04 -19.95
N ARG A 411 -0.64 2.86 -20.34
CA ARG A 411 -1.39 1.91 -21.15
C ARG A 411 -1.13 0.49 -20.67
N THR A 412 -2.16 -0.13 -20.12
CA THR A 412 -2.16 -1.52 -19.69
C THR A 412 -2.84 -2.38 -20.75
N VAL A 413 -2.22 -3.48 -21.15
CA VAL A 413 -2.84 -4.53 -21.96
C VAL A 413 -2.72 -5.83 -21.21
N ALA A 414 -3.84 -6.34 -20.71
CA ALA A 414 -3.92 -7.65 -20.06
C ALA A 414 -4.64 -8.64 -20.99
N TRP A 415 -4.01 -9.78 -21.22
CA TRP A 415 -4.65 -10.94 -21.83
C TRP A 415 -4.96 -11.97 -20.75
N SER A 416 -6.04 -12.72 -20.89
CA SER A 416 -6.32 -13.87 -20.02
C SER A 416 -6.83 -15.03 -20.88
N PRO A 417 -6.01 -16.08 -21.10
CA PRO A 417 -6.42 -17.24 -21.87
C PRO A 417 -7.62 -17.96 -21.25
N GLU A 418 -8.50 -18.49 -22.11
CA GLU A 418 -9.51 -19.46 -21.69
C GLU A 418 -8.88 -20.85 -21.66
N TYR A 419 -9.21 -21.60 -20.61
CA TYR A 419 -8.74 -22.95 -20.38
C TYR A 419 -9.93 -23.90 -20.28
N THR A 420 -9.81 -25.08 -20.89
CA THR A 420 -10.56 -26.26 -20.46
C THR A 420 -9.80 -26.88 -19.29
N CYS A 421 -10.49 -27.17 -18.18
CA CYS A 421 -9.89 -27.88 -17.06
C CYS A 421 -10.75 -29.06 -16.62
N THR A 422 -10.10 -30.06 -16.03
CA THR A 422 -10.75 -31.18 -15.33
C THR A 422 -10.03 -31.43 -14.01
N LEU A 423 -10.81 -31.75 -12.98
CA LEU A 423 -10.28 -32.31 -11.73
C LEU A 423 -10.34 -33.83 -11.88
N THR A 424 -9.24 -34.54 -11.63
CA THR A 424 -9.08 -35.97 -11.88
C THR A 424 -8.53 -36.70 -10.67
N SER A 425 -8.89 -37.97 -10.54
CA SER A 425 -8.50 -38.91 -9.47
C SER A 425 -8.56 -40.33 -10.05
N ALA A 426 -8.12 -41.33 -9.29
CA ALA A 426 -8.06 -42.73 -9.72
C ALA A 426 -9.42 -43.32 -10.15
N ASN A 427 -10.54 -42.77 -9.65
CA ASN A 427 -11.90 -43.29 -9.93
C ASN A 427 -12.92 -42.23 -10.38
N ARG A 428 -12.58 -40.93 -10.37
CA ARG A 428 -13.53 -39.84 -10.65
C ARG A 428 -12.89 -38.70 -11.46
N VAL A 429 -13.65 -38.19 -12.42
CA VAL A 429 -13.36 -36.96 -13.17
C VAL A 429 -14.48 -35.96 -12.91
N SER A 430 -14.15 -34.67 -12.84
CA SER A 430 -15.11 -33.57 -12.72
C SER A 430 -14.74 -32.42 -13.65
N ALA A 431 -15.76 -31.70 -14.11
CA ALA A 431 -15.63 -30.50 -14.94
C ALA A 431 -16.09 -29.25 -14.16
N PRO A 432 -15.50 -28.08 -14.42
CA PRO A 432 -15.88 -26.85 -13.76
C PRO A 432 -17.16 -26.26 -14.37
N ALA A 433 -18.01 -25.66 -13.55
CA ALA A 433 -19.28 -25.10 -14.02
C ALA A 433 -19.13 -23.73 -14.72
N LEU A 434 -18.14 -22.92 -14.31
CA LEU A 434 -17.83 -21.59 -14.86
C LEU A 434 -16.34 -21.30 -14.70
N GLY A 435 -15.64 -21.05 -15.82
CA GLY A 435 -14.18 -20.91 -15.86
C GLY A 435 -13.45 -22.17 -15.36
N CYS A 436 -12.14 -22.09 -15.10
CA CYS A 436 -11.41 -23.18 -14.43
C CYS A 436 -11.50 -23.06 -12.90
N GLN A 437 -12.70 -23.25 -12.34
CA GLN A 437 -12.94 -23.14 -10.90
C GLN A 437 -13.83 -24.28 -10.37
N PHE A 438 -13.27 -25.04 -9.44
CA PHE A 438 -13.92 -26.13 -8.71
C PHE A 438 -14.24 -25.65 -7.28
N ARG A 439 -15.49 -25.84 -6.87
CA ARG A 439 -16.07 -25.43 -5.58
C ARG A 439 -16.66 -26.65 -4.86
N ALA A 440 -17.33 -26.46 -3.73
CA ALA A 440 -17.88 -27.57 -2.94
C ALA A 440 -18.92 -28.44 -3.69
N ASN A 441 -19.55 -27.95 -4.76
CA ASN A 441 -20.49 -28.72 -5.59
C ASN A 441 -19.84 -29.62 -6.66
N ASN A 442 -18.59 -29.38 -7.05
CA ASN A 442 -17.93 -30.11 -8.15
C ASN A 442 -16.45 -30.41 -7.91
N GLY A 443 -15.91 -30.06 -6.74
CA GLY A 443 -14.66 -30.60 -6.21
C GLY A 443 -14.81 -32.04 -5.72
N PHE A 444 -13.74 -32.54 -5.08
CA PHE A 444 -13.70 -33.89 -4.53
C PHE A 444 -13.71 -33.87 -3.00
N PRO A 445 -14.59 -34.63 -2.33
CA PRO A 445 -14.46 -34.85 -0.89
C PRO A 445 -13.15 -35.59 -0.64
N LEU A 446 -12.39 -35.17 0.37
CA LEU A 446 -11.17 -35.87 0.77
C LEU A 446 -11.52 -37.18 1.47
N SER A 447 -10.68 -38.21 1.31
CA SER A 447 -10.85 -39.47 2.02
C SER A 447 -10.63 -39.31 3.54
N ASN A 448 -9.58 -38.59 3.91
CA ASN A 448 -9.31 -38.12 5.27
C ASN A 448 -8.43 -36.86 5.24
N TRP A 449 -8.97 -35.68 5.60
CA TRP A 449 -8.22 -34.41 5.58
C TRP A 449 -7.09 -34.34 6.62
N LEU A 450 -7.12 -35.18 7.66
CA LEU A 450 -6.04 -35.28 8.66
C LEU A 450 -4.74 -35.82 8.01
N ASN A 451 -4.85 -36.53 6.89
CA ASN A 451 -3.72 -37.06 6.11
C ASN A 451 -3.28 -36.11 4.97
N GLY A 452 -3.90 -34.92 4.85
CA GLY A 452 -3.65 -33.98 3.76
C GLY A 452 -4.59 -34.18 2.57
N VAL A 453 -4.05 -34.17 1.34
CA VAL A 453 -4.80 -34.36 0.09
C VAL A 453 -4.27 -35.60 -0.63
N ASP A 454 -5.17 -36.49 -1.06
CA ASP A 454 -4.83 -37.74 -1.75
C ASP A 454 -4.00 -37.50 -3.02
N SER A 455 -2.89 -38.24 -3.18
CA SER A 455 -1.85 -37.92 -4.18
C SER A 455 -2.23 -38.19 -5.65
N ASP A 456 -3.31 -38.94 -5.88
CA ASP A 456 -3.88 -39.14 -7.22
C ASP A 456 -4.70 -37.92 -7.69
N TYR A 457 -5.15 -37.06 -6.77
CA TYR A 457 -5.98 -35.90 -7.10
C TYR A 457 -5.16 -34.87 -7.87
N ASN A 458 -5.52 -34.60 -9.11
CA ASN A 458 -4.86 -33.65 -10.00
C ASN A 458 -5.85 -32.70 -10.66
N MET A 459 -5.36 -31.54 -11.10
CA MET A 459 -6.11 -30.61 -11.95
C MET A 459 -5.39 -30.51 -13.30
N LEU A 460 -6.02 -31.01 -14.36
CA LEU A 460 -5.52 -30.85 -15.72
C LEU A 460 -6.09 -29.55 -16.30
N ALA A 461 -5.25 -28.80 -17.02
CA ALA A 461 -5.63 -27.56 -17.67
C ALA A 461 -4.98 -27.44 -19.05
N SER A 462 -5.78 -27.07 -20.06
CA SER A 462 -5.33 -26.88 -21.44
C SER A 462 -5.98 -25.64 -22.04
N GLN A 463 -5.19 -24.76 -22.66
CA GLN A 463 -5.71 -23.55 -23.33
C GLN A 463 -6.62 -23.92 -24.50
N THR A 464 -7.72 -23.18 -24.68
CA THR A 464 -8.65 -23.35 -25.82
C THR A 464 -8.21 -22.59 -27.07
N GLY A 465 -7.09 -21.86 -27.00
CA GLY A 465 -6.65 -20.86 -27.99
C GLY A 465 -7.44 -19.54 -27.94
N ARG A 466 -8.56 -19.50 -27.22
CA ARG A 466 -9.36 -18.29 -27.00
C ARG A 466 -8.85 -17.55 -25.77
N HIS A 467 -9.16 -16.25 -25.68
CA HIS A 467 -8.71 -15.37 -24.59
C HIS A 467 -9.67 -14.20 -24.43
N SER A 468 -9.68 -13.57 -23.25
CA SER A 468 -10.13 -12.19 -23.11
C SER A 468 -8.95 -11.23 -23.36
N LYS A 469 -9.28 -9.97 -23.67
CA LYS A 469 -8.32 -8.87 -23.71
C LYS A 469 -8.92 -7.63 -23.07
N THR A 470 -8.26 -7.12 -22.04
CA THR A 470 -8.52 -5.77 -21.51
C THR A 470 -7.41 -4.85 -21.99
N THR A 471 -7.79 -3.68 -22.52
CA THR A 471 -6.86 -2.58 -22.81
C THR A 471 -7.36 -1.35 -22.06
N THR A 472 -6.56 -0.88 -21.11
CA THR A 472 -6.83 0.33 -20.32
C THR A 472 -5.81 1.39 -20.70
N ARG A 473 -6.26 2.65 -20.84
CA ARG A 473 -5.40 3.81 -21.03
C ARG A 473 -5.82 4.92 -20.07
N LEU A 474 -4.84 5.49 -19.40
CA LEU A 474 -4.97 6.59 -18.45
C LEU A 474 -3.95 7.66 -18.86
N GLN A 475 -4.46 8.79 -19.32
CA GLN A 475 -3.69 9.97 -19.74
C GLN A 475 -4.03 11.15 -18.84
N GLY A 476 -3.12 12.10 -18.67
CA GLY A 476 -3.50 13.38 -18.10
C GLY A 476 -2.38 14.42 -18.06
N MET A 477 -2.81 15.68 -18.05
CA MET A 477 -1.97 16.86 -17.82
C MET A 477 -2.22 17.36 -16.40
N TYR A 478 -1.16 17.77 -15.72
CA TYR A 478 -1.22 18.27 -14.36
C TYR A 478 -0.27 19.45 -14.17
N ALA A 479 -0.62 20.34 -13.26
CA ALA A 479 0.23 21.43 -12.83
C ALA A 479 0.03 21.67 -11.33
N ALA A 480 1.11 22.10 -10.66
CA ALA A 480 1.09 22.53 -9.27
C ALA A 480 2.03 23.71 -9.06
N THR A 481 1.70 24.62 -8.15
CA THR A 481 2.58 25.71 -7.73
C THR A 481 2.51 25.91 -6.23
N ARG A 482 3.68 26.12 -5.61
CA ARG A 482 3.83 26.57 -4.21
C ARG A 482 4.10 28.06 -4.21
N LEU A 483 3.05 28.82 -3.93
CA LEU A 483 3.05 30.26 -3.78
C LEU A 483 3.44 30.64 -2.35
N SER A 484 4.69 31.03 -2.16
CA SER A 484 5.18 31.77 -0.99
C SER A 484 4.41 33.09 -0.83
N ILE A 485 3.37 33.15 0.01
CA ILE A 485 2.50 34.34 0.19
C ILE A 485 3.15 35.36 1.13
N THR A 486 3.60 34.92 2.30
CA THR A 486 4.44 35.68 3.23
C THR A 486 5.64 34.81 3.62
N ASP A 487 6.48 35.24 4.54
CA ASP A 487 7.61 34.44 5.01
C ASP A 487 7.13 33.13 5.68
N PRO A 488 6.16 33.14 6.62
CA PRO A 488 5.59 31.92 7.17
C PRO A 488 4.45 31.27 6.35
N LEU A 489 3.75 32.00 5.46
CA LEU A 489 2.59 31.44 4.74
C LEU A 489 2.94 31.00 3.31
N SER A 490 2.78 29.71 3.04
CA SER A 490 2.83 29.14 1.69
C SER A 490 1.50 28.49 1.30
N VAL A 491 1.03 28.72 0.08
CA VAL A 491 -0.18 28.11 -0.48
C VAL A 491 0.19 27.25 -1.68
N ILE A 492 -0.31 26.01 -1.72
CA ILE A 492 -0.13 25.09 -2.86
C ILE A 492 -1.45 24.98 -3.62
N LEU A 493 -1.43 25.35 -4.90
CA LEU A 493 -2.55 25.18 -5.83
C LEU A 493 -2.13 24.20 -6.90
N GLY A 494 -3.00 23.24 -7.22
CA GLY A 494 -2.77 22.31 -8.31
C GLY A 494 -4.05 21.74 -8.90
N ALA A 495 -3.94 21.20 -10.11
CA ALA A 495 -5.02 20.50 -10.77
C ALA A 495 -4.47 19.49 -11.78
N ARG A 496 -5.17 18.37 -11.94
CA ARG A 496 -4.97 17.40 -13.02
C ARG A 496 -6.24 17.26 -13.84
N VAL A 497 -6.10 17.28 -15.17
CA VAL A 497 -7.14 16.87 -16.12
C VAL A 497 -6.79 15.46 -16.60
N THR A 498 -7.75 14.53 -16.51
CA THR A 498 -7.53 13.11 -16.80
C THR A 498 -8.49 12.58 -17.86
N ASP A 499 -7.95 11.85 -18.83
CA ASP A 499 -8.70 11.01 -19.75
C ASP A 499 -8.46 9.53 -19.42
N TYR A 500 -9.54 8.80 -19.15
CA TYR A 500 -9.52 7.37 -18.87
C TYR A 500 -10.36 6.61 -19.90
N SER A 501 -9.84 5.49 -20.39
CA SER A 501 -10.62 4.52 -21.16
C SER A 501 -10.22 3.09 -20.82
N SER A 502 -11.20 2.20 -20.81
CA SER A 502 -10.98 0.75 -20.68
C SER A 502 -11.89 0.01 -21.65
N THR A 503 -11.30 -0.85 -22.49
CA THR A 503 -12.00 -1.72 -23.43
C THR A 503 -11.68 -3.17 -23.09
N THR A 504 -12.70 -3.92 -22.67
CA THR A 504 -12.60 -5.36 -22.45
C THR A 504 -13.33 -6.10 -23.56
N ARG A 505 -12.61 -6.96 -24.29
CA ARG A 505 -13.19 -7.99 -25.16
C ARG A 505 -13.20 -9.30 -24.39
N SER A 506 -14.37 -9.85 -24.14
CA SER A 506 -14.51 -11.18 -23.52
C SER A 506 -14.14 -12.29 -24.50
N VAL A 507 -13.94 -13.49 -23.97
CA VAL A 507 -13.71 -14.71 -24.75
C VAL A 507 -14.85 -15.00 -25.76
N GLY A 508 -16.08 -14.57 -25.44
CA GLY A 508 -17.24 -14.64 -26.33
C GLY A 508 -17.32 -13.52 -27.38
N GLY A 509 -16.27 -12.71 -27.55
CA GLY A 509 -16.25 -11.57 -28.48
C GLY A 509 -17.01 -10.33 -27.99
N VAL A 510 -17.82 -10.44 -26.93
CA VAL A 510 -18.57 -9.31 -26.36
C VAL A 510 -17.61 -8.22 -25.91
N ARG A 511 -17.82 -7.00 -26.42
CA ARG A 511 -17.02 -5.81 -26.11
C ARG A 511 -17.73 -4.94 -25.08
N SER A 512 -17.12 -4.79 -23.91
CA SER A 512 -17.48 -3.76 -22.94
C SER A 512 -16.52 -2.57 -23.07
N ASN A 513 -17.05 -1.35 -22.98
CA ASN A 513 -16.29 -0.11 -22.98
C ASN A 513 -16.66 0.72 -21.74
N GLN A 514 -15.66 1.39 -21.19
CA GLN A 514 -15.76 2.37 -20.12
C GLN A 514 -14.88 3.56 -20.53
N GLN A 515 -15.38 4.78 -20.42
CA GLN A 515 -14.65 5.98 -20.80
C GLN A 515 -15.10 7.20 -19.99
N ASN A 516 -14.14 7.98 -19.52
CA ASN A 516 -14.36 9.23 -18.80
C ASN A 516 -13.29 10.22 -19.24
N ASN A 517 -13.69 11.27 -19.96
CA ASN A 517 -12.78 12.26 -20.55
C ASN A 517 -12.83 13.58 -19.77
N GLY A 518 -11.74 14.35 -19.79
CA GLY A 518 -11.69 15.70 -19.22
C GLY A 518 -11.93 15.78 -17.71
N ILE A 519 -11.68 14.70 -16.96
CA ILE A 519 -11.98 14.65 -15.53
C ILE A 519 -10.96 15.51 -14.76
N VAL A 520 -11.40 16.69 -14.34
CA VAL A 520 -10.63 17.59 -13.48
C VAL A 520 -10.61 17.03 -12.05
N THR A 521 -9.42 16.98 -11.45
CA THR A 521 -9.15 16.62 -10.04
C THR A 521 -8.32 17.74 -9.42
N PRO A 522 -8.90 18.56 -8.51
CA PRO A 522 -8.19 19.67 -7.87
C PRO A 522 -7.30 19.24 -6.69
N TYR A 523 -6.31 20.06 -6.41
CA TYR A 523 -5.46 20.02 -5.22
C TYR A 523 -5.37 21.43 -4.62
N LEU A 524 -5.70 21.55 -3.33
CA LEU A 524 -5.56 22.78 -2.56
C LEU A 524 -4.84 22.47 -1.24
N GLY A 525 -3.80 23.23 -0.91
CA GLY A 525 -3.08 23.10 0.35
C GLY A 525 -2.57 24.45 0.86
N ALA A 526 -2.39 24.57 2.16
CA ALA A 526 -1.72 25.70 2.80
C ALA A 526 -0.83 25.19 3.93
N VAL A 527 0.33 25.82 4.11
CA VAL A 527 1.26 25.61 5.22
C VAL A 527 1.57 26.96 5.84
N TYR A 528 1.48 27.05 7.16
CA TYR A 528 1.78 28.23 7.95
C TYR A 528 2.80 27.89 9.03
N ASP A 529 4.01 28.41 8.86
CA ASP A 529 5.13 28.18 9.76
C ASP A 529 4.96 29.03 11.04
N LEU A 530 4.98 28.36 12.20
CA LEU A 530 4.83 29.00 13.51
C LEU A 530 6.17 29.52 14.05
N ASN A 531 7.25 28.84 13.68
CA ASN A 531 8.66 29.13 13.97
C ASN A 531 9.55 28.15 13.16
N ASP A 532 10.84 28.08 13.46
CA ASP A 532 11.80 27.25 12.72
C ASP A 532 11.62 25.73 12.94
N THR A 533 10.73 25.30 13.84
CA THR A 533 10.44 23.88 14.11
C THR A 533 9.06 23.45 13.60
N TYR A 534 8.02 24.25 13.84
CA TYR A 534 6.62 23.82 13.71
C TYR A 534 5.87 24.53 12.58
N SER A 535 4.97 23.81 11.91
CA SER A 535 4.04 24.36 10.91
C SER A 535 2.64 23.77 11.06
N LEU A 536 1.62 24.63 10.96
CA LEU A 536 0.25 24.18 10.73
C LEU A 536 0.02 23.96 9.23
N TYR A 537 -0.87 23.03 8.89
CA TYR A 537 -1.31 22.87 7.50
C TYR A 537 -2.79 22.50 7.39
N ALA A 538 -3.34 22.75 6.21
CA ALA A 538 -4.64 22.24 5.79
C ALA A 538 -4.61 21.90 4.30
N SER A 539 -5.38 20.91 3.87
CA SER A 539 -5.55 20.56 2.46
C SER A 539 -6.92 19.97 2.12
N TYR A 540 -7.28 20.13 0.85
CA TYR A 540 -8.38 19.45 0.18
C TYR A 540 -7.84 18.84 -1.11
N THR A 541 -8.01 17.53 -1.26
CA THR A 541 -7.55 16.78 -2.42
C THR A 541 -8.63 15.81 -2.90
N ASP A 542 -8.68 15.60 -4.22
CA ASP A 542 -9.67 14.76 -4.89
C ASP A 542 -9.00 13.68 -5.75
N ILE A 543 -9.69 12.56 -5.94
CA ILE A 543 -9.36 11.47 -6.85
C ILE A 543 -10.67 10.90 -7.42
N PHE A 544 -10.63 10.19 -8.55
CA PHE A 544 -11.83 9.55 -9.12
C PHE A 544 -11.64 8.08 -9.45
N ASN A 545 -12.73 7.30 -9.36
CA ASN A 545 -12.76 5.89 -9.73
C ASN A 545 -13.88 5.63 -10.78
N PRO A 546 -13.53 5.27 -12.03
CA PRO A 546 -14.50 4.96 -13.09
C PRO A 546 -15.46 3.81 -12.73
N GLN A 547 -16.77 4.00 -12.95
CA GLN A 547 -17.81 2.98 -12.71
C GLN A 547 -18.32 2.34 -14.01
N THR A 548 -18.79 1.09 -13.95
CA THR A 548 -19.29 0.33 -15.12
C THR A 548 -20.81 0.17 -15.13
N GLN A 549 -21.45 0.49 -14.01
CA GLN A 549 -22.89 0.42 -13.75
C GLN A 549 -23.67 1.42 -14.62
N GLU A 550 -24.91 1.07 -14.94
CA GLU A 550 -25.78 1.83 -15.84
C GLU A 550 -27.04 2.34 -15.15
N THR A 551 -27.50 3.52 -15.56
CA THR A 551 -28.75 4.14 -15.15
C THR A 551 -29.96 3.51 -15.85
N ALA A 552 -31.17 3.87 -15.40
CA ALA A 552 -32.42 3.49 -16.09
C ALA A 552 -32.47 4.00 -17.55
N SER A 553 -31.67 5.02 -17.91
CA SER A 553 -31.51 5.51 -19.29
C SER A 553 -30.42 4.77 -20.11
N GLY A 554 -29.71 3.79 -19.52
CA GLY A 554 -28.58 3.09 -20.16
C GLY A 554 -27.28 3.90 -20.22
N SER A 555 -27.23 5.06 -19.55
CA SER A 555 -26.02 5.86 -19.41
C SER A 555 -25.14 5.26 -18.31
N LYS A 556 -23.81 5.41 -18.36
CA LYS A 556 -22.96 5.06 -17.21
C LYS A 556 -23.22 6.01 -16.04
N VAL A 557 -23.21 5.47 -14.81
CA VAL A 557 -23.18 6.29 -13.59
C VAL A 557 -21.90 7.13 -13.58
N GLU A 558 -21.96 8.35 -13.07
CA GLU A 558 -20.78 9.21 -12.91
C GLU A 558 -19.65 8.50 -12.14
N PRO A 559 -18.36 8.80 -12.40
CA PRO A 559 -17.27 8.24 -11.60
C PRO A 559 -17.43 8.56 -10.11
N ILE A 560 -16.97 7.63 -9.26
CA ILE A 560 -16.84 7.88 -7.82
C ILE A 560 -15.88 9.06 -7.64
N ARG A 561 -16.24 10.01 -6.77
CA ARG A 561 -15.31 11.05 -6.29
C ARG A 561 -14.82 10.69 -4.90
N GLY A 562 -13.51 10.50 -4.75
CA GLY A 562 -12.84 10.29 -3.49
C GLY A 562 -12.25 11.61 -2.98
N GLN A 563 -12.93 12.25 -2.04
CA GLN A 563 -12.49 13.53 -1.48
C GLN A 563 -11.83 13.31 -0.12
N SER A 564 -10.67 13.96 0.09
CA SER A 564 -9.92 13.97 1.34
C SER A 564 -9.77 15.41 1.83
N TYR A 565 -10.18 15.66 3.07
CA TYR A 565 -9.95 16.91 3.80
C TYR A 565 -9.00 16.59 4.94
N GLU A 566 -7.94 17.37 5.11
CA GLU A 566 -6.92 17.14 6.14
C GLU A 566 -6.48 18.47 6.76
N THR A 567 -6.16 18.45 8.06
CA THR A 567 -5.48 19.55 8.74
C THR A 567 -4.66 19.01 9.89
N GLY A 568 -3.52 19.63 10.18
CA GLY A 568 -2.62 19.12 11.20
C GLY A 568 -1.48 20.05 11.56
N LEU A 569 -0.66 19.55 12.48
CA LEU A 569 0.62 20.11 12.88
C LEU A 569 1.73 19.22 12.32
N LYS A 570 2.81 19.82 11.84
CA LYS A 570 4.07 19.15 11.53
C LYS A 570 5.22 19.80 12.29
N ALA A 571 6.24 19.00 12.58
CA ALA A 571 7.44 19.43 13.27
C ALA A 571 8.67 18.80 12.61
N ALA A 572 9.74 19.58 12.49
CA ALA A 572 11.06 19.10 12.09
C ALA A 572 12.10 19.59 13.12
N TRP A 573 12.95 18.66 13.58
CA TRP A 573 14.07 18.94 14.48
C TRP A 573 15.37 18.40 13.90
N PHE A 574 16.50 18.90 14.41
CA PHE A 574 17.86 18.46 14.03
C PHE A 574 18.06 18.50 12.52
N ASP A 575 17.77 19.66 11.91
CA ASP A 575 17.97 19.92 10.49
C ASP A 575 17.25 18.90 9.58
N GLY A 576 15.98 18.63 9.92
CA GLY A 576 15.13 17.68 9.21
C GLY A 576 15.39 16.20 9.53
N ARG A 577 16.42 15.86 10.32
CA ARG A 577 16.74 14.46 10.67
C ARG A 577 15.70 13.79 11.57
N LEU A 578 14.80 14.55 12.20
CA LEU A 578 13.63 14.03 12.92
C LEU A 578 12.37 14.80 12.50
N ASN A 579 11.37 14.09 11.98
CA ASN A 579 10.08 14.64 11.59
C ASN A 579 8.95 14.04 12.43
N ALA A 580 7.96 14.85 12.79
CA ALA A 580 6.69 14.39 13.34
C ALA A 580 5.50 15.06 12.66
N SER A 581 4.35 14.37 12.68
CA SER A 581 3.07 14.93 12.26
C SER A 581 1.92 14.49 13.16
N ALA A 582 0.91 15.34 13.27
CA ALA A 582 -0.36 15.06 13.93
C ALA A 582 -1.48 15.66 13.08
N ALA A 583 -2.27 14.80 12.43
CA ALA A 583 -3.25 15.18 11.43
C ALA A 583 -4.65 14.64 11.79
N TYR A 584 -5.66 15.50 11.68
CA TYR A 584 -7.05 15.09 11.59
C TYR A 584 -7.46 15.05 10.12
N PHE A 585 -8.15 13.99 9.71
CA PHE A 585 -8.61 13.82 8.32
C PHE A 585 -10.08 13.38 8.26
N ARG A 586 -10.73 13.71 7.14
CA ARG A 586 -12.03 13.16 6.74
C ARG A 586 -12.02 12.82 5.26
N THR A 587 -12.29 11.56 4.97
CA THR A 587 -12.31 10.96 3.62
C THR A 587 -13.72 10.45 3.30
N LYS A 588 -14.25 10.80 2.12
CA LYS A 588 -15.59 10.36 1.67
C LYS A 588 -15.59 9.94 0.21
N GLN A 589 -16.44 8.99 -0.14
CA GLN A 589 -16.83 8.68 -1.51
C GLN A 589 -18.20 9.30 -1.84
N GLU A 590 -18.26 10.02 -2.96
CA GLU A 590 -19.49 10.49 -3.61
C GLU A 590 -19.68 9.79 -4.96
N ASN A 591 -20.87 9.89 -5.55
CA ASN A 591 -21.28 9.26 -6.81
C ASN A 591 -21.28 7.72 -6.88
N LYS A 592 -20.92 7.00 -5.81
CA LYS A 592 -20.93 5.52 -5.81
C LYS A 592 -22.28 4.96 -6.26
N ALA A 593 -22.24 4.02 -7.21
CA ALA A 593 -23.42 3.42 -7.80
C ALA A 593 -24.24 2.64 -6.74
N VAL A 594 -25.49 3.06 -6.56
CA VAL A 594 -26.49 2.37 -5.72
C VAL A 594 -27.70 2.00 -6.56
N THR A 595 -28.37 0.89 -6.24
CA THR A 595 -29.54 0.40 -7.01
C THR A 595 -30.68 1.42 -7.01
N ASP A 596 -31.27 1.68 -8.18
CA ASP A 596 -32.34 2.69 -8.34
C ASP A 596 -33.74 2.09 -8.12
N GLY A 597 -33.91 1.44 -6.96
CA GLY A 597 -35.09 0.61 -6.68
C GLY A 597 -35.21 -0.58 -7.63
N ASP A 598 -36.44 -0.90 -8.03
CA ASP A 598 -36.74 -1.99 -8.97
C ASP A 598 -36.61 -1.57 -10.45
N LEU A 599 -36.04 -0.39 -10.75
CA LEU A 599 -35.85 0.07 -12.12
C LEU A 599 -34.82 -0.79 -12.86
N LEU A 600 -35.05 -0.96 -14.16
CA LEU A 600 -34.16 -1.68 -15.07
C LEU A 600 -33.55 -0.71 -16.09
N THR A 601 -32.33 -1.02 -16.50
CA THR A 601 -31.67 -0.47 -17.68
C THR A 601 -32.43 -0.85 -18.97
N PRO A 602 -32.16 -0.19 -20.12
CA PRO A 602 -32.73 -0.58 -21.41
C PRO A 602 -32.38 -2.01 -21.87
N THR A 603 -31.43 -2.68 -21.22
CA THR A 603 -31.06 -4.09 -21.49
C THR A 603 -31.72 -5.08 -20.53
N GLY A 604 -32.54 -4.62 -19.58
CA GLY A 604 -33.22 -5.46 -18.59
C GLY A 604 -32.40 -5.84 -17.35
N ALA A 605 -31.14 -5.38 -17.25
CA ALA A 605 -30.36 -5.48 -16.01
C ALA A 605 -30.78 -4.40 -15.00
N THR A 606 -30.54 -4.62 -13.70
CA THR A 606 -30.82 -3.64 -12.62
C THR A 606 -30.19 -2.28 -12.90
N ALA A 607 -30.97 -1.20 -12.73
CA ALA A 607 -30.50 0.17 -12.86
C ALA A 607 -29.82 0.68 -11.58
N TYR A 608 -28.89 1.61 -11.75
CA TYR A 608 -28.14 2.26 -10.68
C TYR A 608 -28.18 3.78 -10.83
N LYS A 609 -28.03 4.50 -9.72
CA LYS A 609 -27.84 5.96 -9.70
C LYS A 609 -26.61 6.35 -8.88
N ALA A 610 -26.16 7.58 -9.07
CA ALA A 610 -25.16 8.20 -8.21
C ALA A 610 -25.71 8.29 -6.78
N GLY A 611 -25.06 7.59 -5.86
CA GLY A 611 -25.30 7.64 -4.42
C GLY A 611 -24.07 8.12 -3.67
N SER A 612 -23.91 7.68 -2.43
CA SER A 612 -22.80 8.06 -1.57
C SER A 612 -22.13 6.80 -1.02
N GLY A 613 -20.80 6.68 -1.18
CA GLY A 613 -20.03 5.48 -0.83
C GLY A 613 -19.55 5.47 0.62
N GLN A 614 -18.45 4.79 0.91
CA GLN A 614 -17.90 4.76 2.28
C GLN A 614 -17.46 6.17 2.75
N GLU A 615 -17.53 6.42 4.06
CA GLU A 615 -17.01 7.63 4.70
C GLU A 615 -16.33 7.32 6.05
N THR A 616 -15.09 7.80 6.18
CA THR A 616 -14.24 7.63 7.36
C THR A 616 -13.67 8.99 7.79
N ASP A 617 -13.61 9.28 9.08
CA ASP A 617 -12.71 10.30 9.63
C ASP A 617 -11.81 9.71 10.74
N GLY A 618 -10.79 10.46 11.13
CA GLY A 618 -9.75 9.88 11.96
C GLY A 618 -8.62 10.85 12.33
N ILE A 619 -7.64 10.29 13.03
CA ILE A 619 -6.41 10.96 13.42
C ILE A 619 -5.25 10.07 13.00
N ASP A 620 -4.29 10.62 12.25
CA ASP A 620 -2.96 10.04 12.03
C ASP A 620 -1.93 10.81 12.88
N LEU A 621 -1.13 10.10 13.67
CA LEU A 621 0.04 10.62 14.39
C LEU A 621 1.28 9.86 13.91
N GLU A 622 2.38 10.53 13.58
CA GLU A 622 3.63 9.88 13.14
C GLU A 622 4.89 10.58 13.69
N LEU A 623 5.95 9.80 13.88
CA LEU A 623 7.30 10.22 14.27
C LEU A 623 8.31 9.35 13.51
N ALA A 624 9.25 9.97 12.77
CA ALA A 624 10.22 9.27 11.94
C ALA A 624 11.56 10.03 11.88
N GLY A 625 12.68 9.31 12.04
CA GLY A 625 14.03 9.86 11.95
C GLY A 625 14.89 9.55 13.18
N ALA A 626 15.85 10.43 13.49
CA ALA A 626 16.87 10.24 14.51
C ALA A 626 16.65 11.15 15.74
N LEU A 627 16.46 10.56 16.93
CA LEU A 627 16.48 11.29 18.22
C LEU A 627 17.89 11.73 18.60
N THR A 628 18.89 10.95 18.21
CA THR A 628 20.33 11.25 18.25
C THR A 628 21.00 10.51 17.10
N GLU A 629 22.26 10.81 16.77
CA GLU A 629 23.06 10.06 15.79
C GLU A 629 23.06 8.53 16.01
N ASN A 630 22.90 8.09 17.25
CA ASN A 630 22.90 6.69 17.63
C ASN A 630 21.48 6.13 17.87
N TRP A 631 20.41 6.93 17.75
CA TRP A 631 19.05 6.50 18.10
C TRP A 631 18.02 6.86 17.02
N ASN A 632 17.63 5.87 16.23
CA ASN A 632 16.55 6.01 15.25
C ASN A 632 15.19 5.59 15.82
N VAL A 633 14.13 6.28 15.42
CA VAL A 633 12.73 6.00 15.74
C VAL A 633 11.86 6.08 14.49
N TYR A 634 10.89 5.18 14.37
CA TYR A 634 9.88 5.20 13.32
C TYR A 634 8.60 4.59 13.85
N GLY A 635 7.51 5.34 13.86
CA GLY A 635 6.21 4.84 14.29
C GLY A 635 5.08 5.83 14.12
N GLY A 636 3.87 5.34 14.37
CA GLY A 636 2.65 6.12 14.32
C GLY A 636 1.43 5.41 14.90
N TYR A 637 0.40 6.21 15.10
CA TYR A 637 -0.90 5.80 15.62
C TYR A 637 -2.00 6.34 14.71
N THR A 638 -2.89 5.46 14.26
CA THR A 638 -4.05 5.81 13.44
C THR A 638 -5.33 5.40 14.15
N TYR A 639 -6.22 6.38 14.37
CA TYR A 639 -7.59 6.16 14.79
C TYR A 639 -8.55 6.28 13.61
N LEU A 640 -9.43 5.29 13.42
CA LEU A 640 -10.46 5.27 12.37
C LEU A 640 -11.86 5.23 12.97
N HIS A 641 -12.66 6.25 12.65
CA HIS A 641 -14.10 6.32 12.89
C HIS A 641 -14.85 6.22 11.56
N PHE A 642 -15.62 5.14 11.40
CA PHE A 642 -16.38 4.87 10.18
C PHE A 642 -17.77 5.49 10.31
N ARG A 643 -17.95 6.69 9.76
CA ARG A 643 -19.25 7.38 9.70
C ARG A 643 -20.25 6.61 8.84
N ARG A 644 -19.77 5.92 7.80
CA ARG A 644 -20.61 5.20 6.83
C ARG A 644 -19.82 4.03 6.24
N LEU A 645 -20.27 2.81 6.53
CA LEU A 645 -19.70 1.58 6.00
C LEU A 645 -20.25 1.25 4.61
N ASP A 646 -19.54 0.38 3.91
CA ASP A 646 -19.99 -0.23 2.66
C ASP A 646 -20.83 -1.50 2.93
N SER A 647 -21.50 -2.04 1.89
CA SER A 647 -22.32 -3.25 2.02
C SER A 647 -21.56 -4.49 2.49
N ASP A 648 -20.26 -4.56 2.19
CA ASP A 648 -19.37 -5.66 2.60
C ASP A 648 -18.89 -5.52 4.07
N GLY A 649 -19.30 -4.45 4.77
CA GLY A 649 -18.98 -4.21 6.16
C GLY A 649 -17.61 -3.55 6.35
N ARG A 650 -16.77 -4.13 7.22
CA ARG A 650 -15.55 -3.51 7.73
C ARG A 650 -14.40 -4.52 7.84
N SER A 651 -13.23 -4.18 7.27
CA SER A 651 -12.01 -5.01 7.34
C SER A 651 -10.86 -4.39 8.16
N ASP A 652 -11.00 -3.15 8.63
CA ASP A 652 -9.92 -2.38 9.30
C ASP A 652 -10.11 -2.27 10.82
N PRO A 653 -9.02 -2.24 11.63
CA PRO A 653 -9.08 -1.94 13.06
C PRO A 653 -9.48 -0.47 13.33
N SER A 654 -9.94 -0.12 14.54
CA SER A 654 -10.28 1.28 14.89
C SER A 654 -9.13 2.02 15.52
N HIS A 655 -8.19 1.30 16.14
CA HIS A 655 -6.93 1.85 16.58
C HIS A 655 -5.84 0.92 16.06
N LEU A 656 -4.89 1.51 15.33
CA LEU A 656 -3.71 0.87 14.78
C LEU A 656 -2.49 1.60 15.34
N PHE A 657 -1.56 0.88 15.95
CA PHE A 657 -0.31 1.42 16.47
C PHE A 657 0.84 0.61 15.91
N LYS A 658 1.81 1.27 15.29
CA LYS A 658 3.05 0.64 14.82
C LYS A 658 4.23 1.48 15.29
N ALA A 659 5.23 0.85 15.89
CA ALA A 659 6.45 1.54 16.29
C ALA A 659 7.66 0.63 16.12
N SER A 660 8.82 1.24 15.92
CA SER A 660 10.12 0.59 15.80
C SER A 660 11.23 1.56 16.13
N THR A 661 12.33 1.05 16.66
CA THR A 661 13.48 1.86 17.05
C THR A 661 14.76 1.02 17.02
N THR A 662 15.87 1.63 16.62
CA THR A 662 17.21 1.06 16.74
C THR A 662 18.11 2.04 17.50
N TYR A 663 18.89 1.50 18.44
CA TYR A 663 19.82 2.24 19.29
C TYR A 663 21.19 1.57 19.25
N ARG A 664 22.18 2.30 18.74
CA ARG A 664 23.60 1.93 18.83
C ARG A 664 24.12 2.29 20.20
N LEU A 665 24.73 1.32 20.88
CA LEU A 665 25.30 1.53 22.21
C LEU A 665 26.54 2.45 22.14
N SER A 666 27.19 2.71 23.27
CA SER A 666 28.30 3.66 23.37
C SER A 666 29.40 3.14 24.29
N GLY A 667 30.60 3.69 24.17
CA GLY A 667 31.78 3.18 24.89
C GLY A 667 32.18 1.80 24.36
N PRO A 668 32.56 0.83 25.21
CA PRO A 668 33.03 -0.50 24.81
C PRO A 668 32.06 -1.38 24.00
N LEU A 669 30.85 -0.90 23.69
CA LEU A 669 29.80 -1.59 22.96
C LEU A 669 29.32 -0.80 21.72
N ASP A 670 30.05 0.22 21.27
CA ASP A 670 29.68 1.09 20.14
C ASP A 670 29.50 0.37 18.78
N ARG A 671 30.00 -0.86 18.66
CA ARG A 671 29.77 -1.82 17.57
C ARG A 671 28.46 -2.61 17.66
N LEU A 672 27.70 -2.49 18.75
CA LEU A 672 26.43 -3.18 18.97
C LEU A 672 25.24 -2.23 18.85
N THR A 673 24.38 -2.50 17.87
CA THR A 673 23.07 -1.87 17.72
C THR A 673 21.98 -2.84 18.16
N LEU A 674 21.13 -2.41 19.08
CA LEU A 674 19.93 -3.13 19.51
C LEU A 674 18.69 -2.45 18.96
N GLY A 675 17.58 -3.15 18.85
CA GLY A 675 16.31 -2.52 18.53
C GLY A 675 15.09 -3.39 18.80
N ALA A 676 13.94 -2.74 18.73
CA ALA A 676 12.64 -3.35 18.99
C ALA A 676 11.58 -2.76 18.08
N GLY A 677 10.52 -3.52 17.83
CA GLY A 677 9.32 -3.05 17.13
C GLY A 677 8.05 -3.66 17.71
N VAL A 678 6.93 -3.02 17.43
CA VAL A 678 5.59 -3.48 17.81
C VAL A 678 4.57 -3.08 16.74
N THR A 679 3.72 -4.02 16.35
CA THR A 679 2.51 -3.77 15.56
C THR A 679 1.31 -4.24 16.38
N ALA A 680 0.43 -3.31 16.76
CA ALA A 680 -0.73 -3.56 17.59
C ALA A 680 -2.02 -2.99 16.97
N GLN A 681 -3.10 -3.74 17.10
CA GLN A 681 -4.42 -3.34 16.60
C GLN A 681 -5.57 -3.81 17.50
N THR A 682 -6.66 -3.05 17.53
CA THR A 682 -7.91 -3.47 18.19
C THR A 682 -8.58 -4.62 17.48
N ASN A 683 -9.61 -5.19 18.12
CA ASN A 683 -10.49 -6.15 17.48
C ASN A 683 -11.25 -5.53 16.29
N ILE A 684 -11.70 -6.39 15.40
CA ILE A 684 -12.52 -6.05 14.23
C ILE A 684 -13.80 -6.89 14.33
N ARG A 685 -14.96 -6.23 14.38
CA ARG A 685 -16.25 -6.92 14.17
C ARG A 685 -16.42 -7.10 12.67
N ALA A 686 -16.36 -8.35 12.23
CA ALA A 686 -16.49 -8.73 10.83
C ALA A 686 -17.68 -9.67 10.65
N LEU A 687 -18.18 -9.75 9.42
CA LEU A 687 -19.10 -10.80 9.01
C LEU A 687 -18.28 -11.94 8.41
N SER A 688 -18.63 -13.18 8.76
CA SER A 688 -18.17 -14.36 8.07
C SER A 688 -18.87 -14.42 6.71
N THR A 689 -18.16 -14.13 5.61
CA THR A 689 -18.75 -13.96 4.28
C THR A 689 -17.96 -14.72 3.20
N PRO A 690 -18.64 -15.26 2.16
CA PRO A 690 -20.09 -15.31 1.99
C PRO A 690 -20.78 -16.45 2.77
N ALA A 691 -20.02 -17.20 3.58
CA ALA A 691 -20.49 -18.34 4.38
C ALA A 691 -20.26 -18.09 5.88
N GLY A 692 -21.19 -18.55 6.72
CA GLY A 692 -21.16 -18.42 8.18
C GLY A 692 -20.93 -19.73 8.92
N GLN A 693 -21.44 -19.81 10.14
CA GLN A 693 -21.49 -21.04 10.94
C GLN A 693 -22.41 -22.06 10.23
N PRO A 694 -22.04 -23.36 10.17
CA PRO A 694 -22.87 -24.37 9.56
C PRO A 694 -23.96 -24.90 10.50
N THR A 695 -24.89 -25.64 9.92
CA THR A 695 -25.80 -26.55 10.60
C THR A 695 -25.91 -27.78 9.72
N ASN A 696 -25.57 -28.96 10.26
CA ASN A 696 -25.49 -30.22 9.50
C ASN A 696 -24.59 -30.12 8.25
N GLY A 697 -23.35 -29.66 8.41
CA GLY A 697 -22.34 -29.61 7.35
C GLY A 697 -22.54 -28.52 6.28
N VAL A 698 -23.56 -27.67 6.40
CA VAL A 698 -23.86 -26.59 5.43
C VAL A 698 -24.23 -25.27 6.08
N SER A 699 -23.93 -24.15 5.42
CA SER A 699 -24.41 -22.80 5.78
C SER A 699 -25.11 -22.12 4.61
N ARG A 700 -25.96 -21.13 4.91
CA ARG A 700 -26.82 -20.42 3.93
C ARG A 700 -26.79 -18.89 4.08
N SER A 701 -26.04 -18.38 5.03
CA SER A 701 -25.98 -16.96 5.39
C SER A 701 -24.61 -16.62 5.97
N ALA A 702 -24.32 -15.34 6.11
CA ALA A 702 -23.21 -14.88 6.94
C ALA A 702 -23.44 -15.19 8.43
N THR A 703 -22.40 -15.03 9.24
CA THR A 703 -22.48 -15.07 10.72
C THR A 703 -21.52 -14.05 11.30
N ASP A 704 -21.93 -13.36 12.37
CA ASP A 704 -21.10 -12.38 13.08
C ASP A 704 -19.85 -13.04 13.68
N VAL A 705 -18.67 -12.47 13.45
CA VAL A 705 -17.40 -12.94 14.01
C VAL A 705 -16.58 -11.80 14.60
N ASN A 706 -16.05 -12.01 15.81
CA ASN A 706 -15.17 -11.07 16.48
C ASN A 706 -13.70 -11.47 16.26
N TRP A 707 -13.03 -10.83 15.30
CA TRP A 707 -11.60 -10.98 15.08
C TRP A 707 -10.88 -10.24 16.22
N SER A 708 -10.27 -10.99 17.13
CA SER A 708 -9.65 -10.42 18.34
C SER A 708 -8.45 -9.53 18.01
N GLY A 709 -8.33 -8.42 18.73
CA GLY A 709 -7.16 -7.53 18.67
C GLY A 709 -5.90 -8.22 19.19
N TYR A 710 -4.75 -7.73 18.76
CA TYR A 710 -3.45 -8.33 19.07
C TYR A 710 -2.34 -7.28 19.08
N ALA A 711 -1.20 -7.65 19.67
CA ALA A 711 0.07 -6.96 19.53
C ALA A 711 1.14 -8.00 19.21
N ILE A 712 1.91 -7.76 18.14
CA ILE A 712 3.10 -8.52 17.76
C ILE A 712 4.31 -7.65 18.10
N TRP A 713 5.31 -8.24 18.75
CA TRP A 713 6.55 -7.57 19.11
C TRP A 713 7.70 -8.24 18.37
N ASN A 714 8.62 -7.45 17.83
CA ASN A 714 9.80 -7.92 17.11
C ASN A 714 11.05 -7.31 17.77
N ALA A 715 12.21 -7.93 17.59
CA ALA A 715 13.49 -7.40 18.06
C ALA A 715 14.60 -7.66 17.03
N MET A 716 15.65 -6.84 17.08
CA MET A 716 16.88 -7.06 16.33
C MET A 716 18.12 -6.74 17.17
N ALA A 717 19.22 -7.41 16.86
CA ALA A 717 20.55 -7.08 17.36
C ALA A 717 21.57 -7.22 16.22
N LYS A 718 22.31 -6.14 15.91
CA LYS A 718 23.33 -6.07 14.87
C LYS A 718 24.69 -5.77 15.50
N TYR A 719 25.69 -6.60 15.23
CA TYR A 719 27.05 -6.43 15.71
C TYR A 719 28.03 -6.24 14.55
N GLN A 720 28.81 -5.16 14.62
CA GLN A 720 29.77 -4.73 13.61
C GLN A 720 31.14 -5.41 13.85
N VAL A 721 31.36 -6.56 13.23
CA VAL A 721 32.52 -7.45 13.48
C VAL A 721 33.82 -6.83 12.99
N THR A 722 33.82 -6.37 11.74
CA THR A 722 34.83 -5.47 11.17
C THR A 722 34.12 -4.19 10.75
N ASP A 723 34.85 -3.19 10.25
CA ASP A 723 34.24 -1.91 9.90
C ASP A 723 33.30 -2.06 8.69
N ASP A 724 33.56 -3.05 7.82
CA ASP A 724 32.74 -3.41 6.65
C ASP A 724 31.74 -4.55 6.90
N THR A 725 32.05 -5.51 7.78
CA THR A 725 31.27 -6.74 7.99
C THR A 725 30.46 -6.73 9.29
N SER A 726 29.16 -6.99 9.18
CA SER A 726 28.21 -7.06 10.29
C SER A 726 27.47 -8.40 10.36
N VAL A 727 26.98 -8.74 11.56
CA VAL A 727 26.07 -9.86 11.80
C VAL A 727 24.81 -9.36 12.51
N SER A 728 23.66 -9.57 11.90
CA SER A 728 22.34 -9.23 12.43
C SER A 728 21.55 -10.47 12.81
N LEU A 729 20.95 -10.48 13.99
CA LEU A 729 19.92 -11.42 14.42
C LEU A 729 18.59 -10.68 14.55
N ASN A 730 17.61 -11.07 13.74
CA ASN A 730 16.25 -10.56 13.76
C ASN A 730 15.29 -11.63 14.32
N ALA A 731 14.28 -11.19 15.07
CA ALA A 731 13.32 -12.05 15.76
C ALA A 731 11.91 -11.44 15.68
N ASP A 732 11.10 -11.89 14.72
CA ASP A 732 9.71 -11.46 14.60
C ASP A 732 8.77 -12.28 15.47
N ASN A 733 7.69 -11.67 15.94
CA ASN A 733 6.73 -12.27 16.87
C ASN A 733 7.44 -12.90 18.09
N LEU A 734 8.29 -12.12 18.74
CA LEU A 734 9.15 -12.45 19.88
C LEU A 734 8.44 -13.20 21.01
N PHE A 735 7.15 -12.91 21.26
CA PHE A 735 6.34 -13.58 22.29
C PHE A 735 5.49 -14.76 21.77
N ASP A 736 5.71 -15.20 20.52
CA ASP A 736 4.99 -16.25 19.81
C ASP A 736 3.46 -16.12 19.88
N LYS A 737 2.96 -14.88 19.72
CA LYS A 737 1.54 -14.58 19.76
C LYS A 737 0.83 -15.35 18.65
N ARG A 738 -0.15 -16.19 19.01
CA ARG A 738 -1.13 -16.75 18.07
C ARG A 738 -2.17 -15.68 17.71
N TYR A 739 -2.26 -15.33 16.42
CA TYR A 739 -3.18 -14.34 15.88
C TYR A 739 -3.61 -14.74 14.45
N TYR A 740 -4.52 -13.96 13.87
CA TYR A 740 -5.01 -14.14 12.50
C TYR A 740 -4.78 -12.86 11.69
N THR A 741 -4.37 -13.02 10.42
CA THR A 741 -4.27 -11.94 9.41
C THR A 741 -5.53 -11.83 8.54
N ARG A 742 -6.41 -12.83 8.61
CA ARG A 742 -7.75 -12.85 8.03
C ARG A 742 -8.67 -13.71 8.89
N TYR A 743 -9.91 -13.28 9.11
CA TYR A 743 -10.91 -14.05 9.86
C TYR A 743 -12.32 -13.81 9.31
N GLY A 744 -13.05 -14.88 9.00
CA GLY A 744 -14.44 -14.87 8.49
C GLY A 744 -14.56 -15.10 6.97
N PHE A 745 -13.52 -14.82 6.20
CA PHE A 745 -13.56 -14.95 4.75
C PHE A 745 -13.69 -16.43 4.33
N TYR A 746 -14.73 -16.75 3.54
CA TYR A 746 -15.16 -18.11 3.21
C TYR A 746 -15.40 -19.02 4.43
N ALA A 747 -15.96 -18.47 5.54
CA ALA A 747 -16.09 -19.17 6.82
C ALA A 747 -14.76 -19.70 7.39
N GLY A 748 -13.64 -19.13 6.95
CA GLY A 748 -12.29 -19.53 7.32
C GLY A 748 -11.45 -18.41 7.89
N ALA A 749 -10.24 -18.76 8.28
CA ALA A 749 -9.22 -17.84 8.78
C ALA A 749 -7.85 -18.12 8.14
N ILE A 750 -6.92 -17.20 8.34
CA ILE A 750 -5.50 -17.36 7.99
C ILE A 750 -4.70 -17.00 9.24
N TYR A 751 -3.87 -17.94 9.72
CA TYR A 751 -2.96 -17.65 10.84
C TYR A 751 -1.89 -16.66 10.39
N GLY A 752 -1.68 -15.65 11.25
CA GLY A 752 -0.47 -14.85 11.22
C GLY A 752 0.72 -15.65 11.72
N ASP A 753 1.91 -15.17 11.37
CA ASP A 753 3.11 -15.98 11.39
C ASP A 753 3.62 -16.17 12.84
N PRO A 754 4.13 -17.36 13.22
CA PRO A 754 4.64 -17.65 14.57
C PRO A 754 5.98 -16.92 14.80
N ARG A 755 6.60 -17.11 15.99
CA ARG A 755 7.96 -16.62 16.22
C ARG A 755 8.91 -17.14 15.13
N SER A 756 9.56 -16.21 14.42
CA SER A 756 10.66 -16.49 13.49
C SER A 756 12.00 -16.04 14.08
N LEU A 757 13.09 -16.55 13.52
CA LEU A 757 14.44 -16.02 13.70
C LEU A 757 15.14 -15.99 12.34
N SER A 758 15.92 -14.95 12.08
CA SER A 758 16.82 -14.86 10.93
C SER A 758 18.18 -14.31 11.35
N LEU A 759 19.24 -14.95 10.91
CA LEU A 759 20.63 -14.54 11.09
C LEU A 759 21.19 -14.15 9.73
N THR A 760 21.55 -12.87 9.57
CA THR A 760 22.14 -12.32 8.36
C THR A 760 23.57 -11.90 8.63
N VAL A 761 24.50 -12.37 7.80
CA VAL A 761 25.85 -11.80 7.67
C VAL A 761 25.82 -10.88 6.46
N SER A 762 26.31 -9.65 6.60
CA SER A 762 26.42 -8.68 5.51
C SER A 762 27.80 -8.05 5.53
N THR A 763 28.41 -7.84 4.36
CA THR A 763 29.66 -7.08 4.22
C THR A 763 29.52 -6.04 3.13
N ASN A 764 30.03 -4.85 3.40
CA ASN A 764 30.28 -3.81 2.40
C ASN A 764 31.69 -3.99 1.80
N PHE A 765 31.99 -3.26 0.72
CA PHE A 765 33.30 -3.12 0.06
C PHE A 765 33.26 -2.03 -1.02
#